data_AF-A0A498H9S0-F1
#
_entry.id   AF-A0A498H9S0-F1
#
_cell.length_a   1.000
_cell.length_b   1.000
_cell.length_c   1.000
_cell.angle_alpha   90.00
_cell.angle_beta   90.00
_cell.angle_gamma   90.00
#
_symmetry.space_group_name_H-M   'P 1'
#
loop_
_entity.id
_entity.type
_entity.pdbx_description
1 polymer ?
#
loop_
_entity_poly.entity_id
_entity_poly.type
_entity_poly.pdbx_seq_one_letter_code
_entity_poly.pdbx_strand_id
1 'polypeptide(L)'
;MDNVNELSSSLSFSSSSSYLSNGSSSNHLSASASASSQSIEHYLSLSKLSDNLERLLLDHEYDYSDAEIVVEGNTVGVNRCILASRSQFFQDLFRKGSDDAKKEGKPRYLMSELVPNGRVGHEAFKVFLNYLYTGKLNPSPGEVSTCVDDRCPHDACGPAISYAVELMYASSTFQMKELVQLVQVCSSFDFLCCSFANDCVPCRVIVCVLSLSTCNFSNHVSASASASSQPAPSFEHYLSLSKLSDNLEKLLLDHEYDYSDAEIVVEGDTVGVNRCILASRSQFFQDLFRKGSDDAKKEGKPRYLMSELVPNGRVGYEAFKVFLNYLYTGKLNPSPGEVSTCVDDRCPHDACGPAISYAVELMYASSTFQMKELVQLVQRHLSNFVEKALVEDVIPILVAAFHCQLDQLLSHCIQRVARSDLDNVAIEKELPHEVSNDIKLIRLKHQEMEPVEDKRIRSIHKALDSDDVELVGLLLKESDITLDEAYALHYAVAYCDPKVVKEVLGLGKANPNLRNSRGHTVLHVAARRKLPSVLVPLLKWGASASETTLDGQTPVAICRRLTRPKDFLENTQTGQESNKDRMCIGLLERDAEKLNLWEHEIADDLHVRLDYLEDRVAFARLLFPAETKLAKEMADTHSTSVYSGLTASRGSSGNLREVDLNETPSGRTKRLQTRMQALLNTVEMGRRFFPNCSEVLDKFLDDELDMADFILEKGTPEEQRIKRTRFLELKEDVQQAFYKDVAEQNRSASSFSSSSSSSPKEGVNRKN
;
A
#
# COMPACT_ATOMS: atom_id res chain seq x y z
N MET A 1 11.54 24.44 40.55
CA MET A 1 12.29 23.22 40.87
C MET A 1 11.29 22.25 41.43
N ASP A 2 10.81 21.32 40.61
CA ASP A 2 10.31 20.00 41.02
C ASP A 2 10.25 19.17 39.73
N ASN A 3 11.04 18.10 39.72
CA ASN A 3 11.39 17.29 38.56
C ASN A 3 10.32 16.23 38.30
N VAL A 4 9.71 16.29 37.12
CA VAL A 4 8.86 15.25 36.55
C VAL A 4 9.76 14.30 35.75
N ASN A 5 9.89 13.05 36.18
CA ASN A 5 10.44 11.98 35.35
C ASN A 5 9.28 11.14 34.82
N GLU A 6 8.86 11.44 33.58
CA GLU A 6 8.06 10.55 32.76
C GLU A 6 8.91 9.36 32.31
N LEU A 7 8.45 8.15 32.59
CA LEU A 7 8.95 6.92 31.98
C LEU A 7 8.12 6.64 30.72
N SER A 8 8.62 7.12 29.58
CA SER A 8 8.15 6.75 28.25
C SER A 8 8.63 5.34 27.90
N SER A 9 7.74 4.35 27.92
CA SER A 9 8.00 3.01 27.39
C SER A 9 7.62 2.94 25.91
N SER A 10 8.57 3.31 25.05
CA SER A 10 8.54 3.05 23.61
C SER A 10 8.73 1.55 23.34
N LEU A 11 7.68 0.86 22.89
CA LEU A 11 7.75 -0.52 22.42
C LEU A 11 7.91 -0.52 20.89
N SER A 12 9.13 -0.76 20.42
CA SER A 12 9.43 -1.03 19.02
C SER A 12 8.99 -2.45 18.66
N PHE A 13 8.03 -2.58 17.73
CA PHE A 13 7.81 -3.82 17.01
C PHE A 13 8.71 -3.82 15.78
N SER A 14 9.79 -4.61 15.85
CA SER A 14 10.66 -4.86 14.70
C SER A 14 9.91 -5.74 13.69
N SER A 15 9.73 -5.23 12.48
CA SER A 15 9.40 -6.03 11.30
C SER A 15 10.57 -6.98 11.04
N SER A 16 10.43 -8.26 11.38
CA SER A 16 11.45 -9.27 11.10
C SER A 16 11.50 -9.56 9.60
N SER A 17 12.35 -8.83 8.89
CA SER A 17 12.87 -9.19 7.57
C SER A 17 13.76 -10.43 7.72
N SER A 18 13.40 -11.53 7.04
CA SER A 18 14.19 -12.76 7.04
C SER A 18 15.13 -12.75 5.83
N TYR A 19 16.37 -12.33 6.04
CA TYR A 19 17.49 -12.66 5.15
C TYR A 19 18.55 -13.44 5.93
N LEU A 20 18.79 -14.66 5.46
CA LEU A 20 19.86 -15.56 5.88
C LEU A 20 21.23 -14.89 5.65
N SER A 21 22.05 -14.79 6.69
CA SER A 21 23.52 -14.80 6.57
C SER A 21 24.17 -15.18 7.92
N ASN A 22 25.05 -16.18 7.87
CA ASN A 22 25.81 -16.75 8.97
C ASN A 22 26.67 -15.70 9.71
N GLY A 23 26.75 -15.80 11.05
CA GLY A 23 27.75 -15.08 11.84
C GLY A 23 27.48 -14.99 13.35
N SER A 24 27.76 -16.09 14.05
CA SER A 24 28.13 -16.23 15.48
C SER A 24 27.97 -15.08 16.50
N SER A 25 27.20 -15.41 17.55
CA SER A 25 27.42 -15.23 19.00
C SER A 25 27.16 -13.88 19.73
N SER A 26 26.41 -14.04 20.82
CA SER A 26 26.22 -13.24 22.05
C SER A 26 25.47 -11.91 21.97
N ASN A 27 24.19 -11.94 22.42
CA ASN A 27 23.78 -11.27 23.67
C ASN A 27 22.33 -11.62 24.04
N HIS A 28 22.17 -12.33 25.16
CA HIS A 28 20.90 -12.54 25.85
C HIS A 28 20.56 -11.29 26.67
N LEU A 29 19.28 -10.87 26.65
CA LEU A 29 18.48 -10.24 27.74
C LEU A 29 17.56 -9.13 27.20
N SER A 30 16.35 -9.50 26.75
CA SER A 30 15.09 -8.70 26.79
C SER A 30 13.97 -9.27 25.88
N ALA A 31 13.79 -10.61 25.83
CA ALA A 31 12.79 -11.26 24.96
C ALA A 31 11.56 -11.84 25.68
N SER A 32 11.49 -11.79 27.02
CA SER A 32 10.47 -12.53 27.78
C SER A 32 9.15 -11.77 28.01
N ALA A 33 9.14 -10.43 27.93
CA ALA A 33 7.94 -9.62 28.18
C ALA A 33 7.07 -9.39 26.93
N SER A 34 7.65 -9.46 25.73
CA SER A 34 6.94 -9.30 24.45
C SER A 34 6.29 -10.58 23.95
N ALA A 35 6.85 -11.75 24.30
CA ALA A 35 6.29 -13.05 23.92
C ALA A 35 5.03 -13.42 24.73
N SER A 36 4.88 -12.90 25.95
CA SER A 36 3.73 -13.17 26.82
C SER A 36 2.51 -12.29 26.50
N SER A 37 2.70 -11.09 25.96
CA SER A 37 1.59 -10.21 25.54
C SER A 37 0.98 -10.66 24.21
N GLN A 38 1.80 -11.06 23.24
CA GLN A 38 1.33 -11.58 21.96
C GLN A 38 0.52 -12.87 22.12
N SER A 39 0.93 -13.80 22.98
CA SER A 39 0.21 -15.06 23.19
C SER A 39 -1.19 -14.87 23.78
N ILE A 40 -1.38 -13.85 24.62
CA ILE A 40 -2.69 -13.50 25.20
C ILE A 40 -3.61 -12.88 24.14
N GLU A 41 -3.12 -11.95 23.32
CA GLU A 41 -3.92 -11.35 22.23
C GLU A 41 -4.38 -12.42 21.22
N HIS A 42 -3.50 -13.37 20.87
CA HIS A 42 -3.85 -14.51 20.02
C HIS A 42 -4.94 -15.40 20.65
N TYR A 43 -4.81 -15.75 21.94
CA TYR A 43 -5.84 -16.54 22.63
C TYR A 43 -7.20 -15.85 22.65
N LEU A 44 -7.24 -14.55 22.94
CA LEU A 44 -8.50 -13.78 22.98
C LEU A 44 -9.20 -13.77 21.61
N SER A 45 -8.43 -13.57 20.53
CA SER A 45 -8.98 -13.60 19.17
C SER A 45 -9.55 -14.97 18.80
N LEU A 46 -8.84 -16.05 19.15
CA LEU A 46 -9.28 -17.42 18.93
C LEU A 46 -10.52 -17.79 19.76
N SER A 47 -10.57 -17.39 21.03
CA SER A 47 -11.76 -17.59 21.87
C SER A 47 -12.97 -16.87 21.27
N LYS A 48 -12.80 -15.65 20.78
CA LYS A 48 -13.90 -14.90 20.17
C LYS A 48 -14.35 -15.47 18.84
N LEU A 49 -13.45 -16.05 18.04
CA LEU A 49 -13.82 -16.84 16.86
C LEU A 49 -14.73 -18.00 17.27
N SER A 50 -14.32 -18.78 18.27
CA SER A 50 -15.09 -19.89 18.83
C SER A 50 -16.47 -19.46 19.33
N ASP A 51 -16.55 -18.36 20.10
CA ASP A 51 -17.81 -17.84 20.64
C ASP A 51 -18.74 -17.32 19.52
N ASN A 52 -18.17 -16.73 18.46
CA ASN A 52 -18.96 -16.30 17.31
C ASN A 52 -19.53 -17.49 16.52
N LEU A 53 -18.75 -18.56 16.34
CA LEU A 53 -19.21 -19.79 15.68
C LEU A 53 -20.27 -20.54 16.51
N GLU A 54 -20.21 -20.43 17.84
CA GLU A 54 -21.23 -21.00 18.72
C GLU A 54 -22.63 -20.42 18.44
N ARG A 55 -22.72 -19.14 18.06
CA ARG A 55 -24.01 -18.51 17.70
C ARG A 55 -24.72 -19.22 16.56
N LEU A 56 -23.98 -19.85 15.63
CA LEU A 56 -24.57 -20.63 14.54
C LEU A 56 -25.40 -21.82 15.03
N LEU A 57 -25.13 -22.31 16.25
CA LEU A 57 -25.84 -23.43 16.85
C LEU A 57 -27.00 -22.99 17.76
N LEU A 58 -26.95 -21.77 18.29
CA LEU A 58 -27.85 -21.29 19.35
C LEU A 58 -28.88 -20.28 18.86
N ASP A 59 -28.56 -19.49 17.83
CA ASP A 59 -29.37 -18.36 17.39
C ASP A 59 -29.97 -18.61 16.01
N HIS A 60 -31.30 -18.65 15.95
CA HIS A 60 -32.05 -18.85 14.71
C HIS A 60 -31.89 -17.70 13.71
N GLU A 61 -31.48 -16.50 14.15
CA GLU A 61 -31.14 -15.39 13.23
C GLU A 61 -29.90 -15.68 12.38
N TYR A 62 -29.13 -16.71 12.73
CA TYR A 62 -27.93 -17.16 12.03
C TYR A 62 -28.09 -18.54 11.39
N ASP A 63 -29.32 -18.96 11.04
CA ASP A 63 -29.52 -20.22 10.32
C ASP A 63 -29.03 -20.14 8.86
N TYR A 64 -27.75 -20.44 8.69
CA TYR A 64 -27.09 -20.64 7.40
C TYR A 64 -26.86 -22.13 7.10
N SER A 65 -27.60 -23.04 7.74
CA SER A 65 -27.41 -24.48 7.56
C SER A 65 -27.62 -24.88 6.09
N ASP A 66 -26.70 -25.67 5.55
CA ASP A 66 -26.74 -26.14 4.16
C ASP A 66 -26.85 -27.67 4.06
N ALA A 67 -27.03 -28.34 5.20
CA ALA A 67 -27.37 -29.76 5.33
C ALA A 67 -28.14 -30.01 6.63
N GLU A 68 -28.79 -31.17 6.73
CA GLU A 68 -29.54 -31.59 7.91
C GLU A 68 -29.13 -32.99 8.36
N ILE A 69 -29.04 -33.20 9.67
CA ILE A 69 -28.83 -34.52 10.28
C ILE A 69 -30.02 -34.83 11.20
N VAL A 70 -30.68 -35.95 10.97
CA VAL A 70 -31.82 -36.39 11.77
C VAL A 70 -31.35 -37.36 12.85
N VAL A 71 -31.56 -36.99 14.11
CA VAL A 71 -31.18 -37.77 15.31
C VAL A 71 -32.43 -38.02 16.14
N GLU A 72 -32.81 -39.28 16.33
CA GLU A 72 -33.99 -39.67 17.12
C GLU A 72 -35.30 -38.97 16.69
N GLY A 73 -35.43 -38.68 15.38
CA GLY A 73 -36.58 -37.99 14.79
C GLY A 73 -36.47 -36.46 14.80
N ASN A 74 -35.51 -35.89 15.53
CA ASN A 74 -35.24 -34.45 15.56
C ASN A 74 -34.29 -34.06 14.43
N THR A 75 -34.58 -32.95 13.73
CA THR A 75 -33.73 -32.45 12.64
C THR A 75 -32.77 -31.39 13.18
N VAL A 76 -31.47 -31.58 12.94
CA VAL A 76 -30.42 -30.64 13.32
C VAL A 76 -29.77 -30.07 12.04
N GLY A 77 -29.88 -28.75 11.85
CA GLY A 77 -29.20 -28.05 10.76
C GLY A 77 -27.69 -27.99 10.99
N VAL A 78 -26.90 -28.25 9.96
CA VAL A 78 -25.43 -28.23 10.03
C VAL A 78 -24.82 -27.51 8.82
N ASN A 79 -23.59 -27.04 8.97
CA ASN A 79 -22.80 -26.40 7.92
C ASN A 79 -21.72 -27.36 7.42
N ARG A 80 -21.80 -27.78 6.15
CA ARG A 80 -20.87 -28.73 5.54
C ARG A 80 -19.43 -28.23 5.58
N CYS A 81 -19.20 -26.93 5.38
CA CYS A 81 -17.86 -26.33 5.44
C CYS A 81 -17.16 -26.57 6.80
N ILE A 82 -17.88 -26.37 7.92
CA ILE A 82 -17.33 -26.56 9.27
C ILE A 82 -17.11 -28.04 9.55
N LEU A 83 -18.09 -28.90 9.25
CA LEU A 83 -17.97 -30.34 9.50
C LEU A 83 -16.84 -30.98 8.67
N ALA A 84 -16.76 -30.67 7.38
CA ALA A 84 -15.74 -31.22 6.49
C ALA A 84 -14.34 -30.78 6.87
N SER A 85 -14.14 -29.49 7.17
CA SER A 85 -12.82 -28.98 7.58
C SER A 85 -12.30 -29.62 8.89
N ARG A 86 -13.21 -30.07 9.75
CA ARG A 86 -12.90 -30.63 11.08
C ARG A 86 -12.81 -32.16 11.09
N SER A 87 -13.48 -32.85 10.16
CA SER A 87 -13.59 -34.30 10.15
C SER A 87 -13.44 -34.88 8.75
N GLN A 88 -12.48 -35.78 8.58
CA GLN A 88 -12.25 -36.52 7.34
C GLN A 88 -13.49 -37.34 6.93
N PHE A 89 -14.22 -37.88 7.90
CA PHE A 89 -15.46 -38.61 7.64
C PHE A 89 -16.49 -37.74 6.92
N PHE A 90 -16.72 -36.51 7.44
CA PHE A 90 -17.69 -35.60 6.84
C PHE A 90 -17.21 -35.06 5.49
N GLN A 91 -15.91 -34.82 5.31
CA GLN A 91 -15.34 -34.47 4.02
C GLN A 91 -15.63 -35.56 2.97
N ASP A 92 -15.37 -36.83 3.31
CA ASP A 92 -15.63 -37.96 2.42
C ASP A 92 -17.12 -38.17 2.15
N LEU A 93 -17.96 -37.97 3.16
CA LEU A 93 -19.41 -38.07 3.06
C LEU A 93 -19.96 -37.04 2.05
N PHE A 94 -19.59 -35.77 2.21
CA PHE A 94 -20.13 -34.69 1.38
C PHE A 94 -19.57 -34.70 -0.04
N ARG A 95 -18.34 -35.18 -0.24
CA ARG A 95 -17.77 -35.38 -1.59
C ARG A 95 -18.56 -36.41 -2.39
N LYS A 96 -18.86 -37.56 -1.79
CA LYS A 96 -19.66 -38.64 -2.42
C LYS A 96 -21.11 -38.20 -2.72
N GLY A 97 -21.68 -37.35 -1.87
CA GLY A 97 -23.03 -36.80 -2.07
C GLY A 97 -23.15 -35.75 -3.18
N SER A 98 -22.03 -35.20 -3.69
CA SER A 98 -22.05 -34.21 -4.78
C SER A 98 -22.42 -34.81 -6.14
N ASP A 99 -22.23 -36.12 -6.34
CA ASP A 99 -22.63 -36.83 -7.57
C ASP A 99 -24.16 -37.00 -7.69
N ASP A 100 -24.88 -36.94 -6.56
CA ASP A 100 -26.35 -37.06 -6.47
C ASP A 100 -27.09 -35.69 -6.43
N ALA A 101 -26.37 -34.59 -6.63
CA ALA A 101 -26.79 -33.19 -6.42
C ALA A 101 -27.88 -32.63 -7.38
N LYS A 102 -28.73 -33.50 -7.95
CA LYS A 102 -29.89 -33.11 -8.77
C LYS A 102 -31.22 -33.15 -8.03
N LYS A 103 -31.23 -33.39 -6.71
CA LYS A 103 -32.46 -33.35 -5.91
C LYS A 103 -32.62 -31.97 -5.26
N GLU A 104 -33.76 -31.33 -5.51
CA GLU A 104 -34.14 -30.06 -4.90
C GLU A 104 -34.17 -30.16 -3.36
N GLY A 105 -33.43 -29.29 -2.66
CA GLY A 105 -33.45 -29.16 -1.19
C GLY A 105 -32.08 -29.33 -0.50
N LYS A 106 -32.03 -29.03 0.81
CA LYS A 106 -30.85 -29.30 1.65
C LYS A 106 -30.64 -30.83 1.75
N PRO A 107 -29.41 -31.37 1.58
CA PRO A 107 -29.14 -32.78 1.79
C PRO A 107 -29.45 -33.19 3.24
N ARG A 108 -30.11 -34.33 3.41
CA ARG A 108 -30.56 -34.86 4.72
C ARG A 108 -29.88 -36.21 4.98
N TYR A 109 -29.31 -36.37 6.18
CA TYR A 109 -28.62 -37.58 6.60
C TYR A 109 -29.26 -38.16 7.86
N LEU A 110 -29.38 -39.48 7.96
CA LEU A 110 -29.93 -40.15 9.14
C LEU A 110 -28.80 -40.63 10.07
N MET A 111 -28.84 -40.25 11.35
CA MET A 111 -27.81 -40.67 12.32
C MET A 111 -27.67 -42.20 12.42
N SER A 112 -28.78 -42.93 12.30
CA SER A 112 -28.79 -44.39 12.29
C SER A 112 -28.03 -45.01 11.11
N GLU A 113 -27.95 -44.30 9.97
CA GLU A 113 -27.17 -44.73 8.81
C GLU A 113 -25.70 -44.34 8.96
N LEU A 114 -25.43 -43.20 9.60
CA LEU A 114 -24.07 -42.72 9.86
C LEU A 114 -23.35 -43.55 10.93
N VAL A 115 -24.07 -44.07 11.92
CA VAL A 115 -23.54 -44.86 13.05
C VAL A 115 -24.24 -46.22 13.12
N PRO A 116 -23.99 -47.15 12.19
CA PRO A 116 -24.76 -48.40 12.09
C PRO A 116 -24.48 -49.40 13.22
N ASN A 117 -23.32 -49.30 13.87
CA ASN A 117 -22.87 -50.24 14.91
C ASN A 117 -22.94 -49.66 16.33
N GLY A 118 -23.63 -48.54 16.51
CA GLY A 118 -23.71 -47.83 17.79
C GLY A 118 -24.98 -46.99 17.88
N ARG A 119 -25.11 -46.25 18.98
CA ARG A 119 -26.18 -45.26 19.17
C ARG A 119 -25.54 -43.93 19.55
N VAL A 120 -26.06 -42.86 18.99
CA VAL A 120 -25.77 -41.49 19.40
C VAL A 120 -27.11 -40.78 19.58
N GLY A 121 -27.45 -40.45 20.81
CA GLY A 121 -28.66 -39.72 21.16
C GLY A 121 -28.57 -38.25 20.75
N HIS A 122 -29.71 -37.57 20.75
CA HIS A 122 -29.82 -36.18 20.33
C HIS A 122 -28.88 -35.23 21.14
N GLU A 123 -28.89 -35.32 22.47
CA GLU A 123 -28.07 -34.44 23.32
C GLU A 123 -26.57 -34.73 23.20
N ALA A 124 -26.18 -36.01 23.09
CA ALA A 124 -24.79 -36.38 22.83
C ALA A 124 -24.30 -35.82 21.49
N PHE A 125 -25.15 -35.88 20.45
CA PHE A 125 -24.83 -35.29 19.15
C PHE A 125 -24.70 -33.77 19.23
N LYS A 126 -25.55 -33.07 19.99
CA LYS A 126 -25.44 -31.60 20.18
C LYS A 126 -24.14 -31.20 20.87
N VAL A 127 -23.70 -31.93 21.88
CA VAL A 127 -22.41 -31.66 22.55
C VAL A 127 -21.23 -31.95 21.63
N PHE A 128 -21.29 -33.04 20.87
CA PHE A 128 -20.30 -33.35 19.83
C PHE A 128 -20.25 -32.25 18.75
N LEU A 129 -21.41 -31.78 18.30
CA LEU A 129 -21.53 -30.71 17.31
C LEU A 129 -20.99 -29.37 17.84
N ASN A 130 -21.26 -29.03 19.10
CA ASN A 130 -20.67 -27.86 19.75
C ASN A 130 -19.13 -27.91 19.67
N TYR A 131 -18.52 -29.05 20.01
CA TYR A 131 -17.07 -29.20 19.91
C TYR A 131 -16.52 -29.02 18.47
N LEU A 132 -17.25 -29.49 17.45
CA LEU A 132 -16.84 -29.28 16.06
C LEU A 132 -16.79 -27.79 15.70
N TYR A 133 -17.79 -27.01 16.13
CA TYR A 133 -17.92 -25.59 15.83
C TYR A 133 -17.02 -24.71 16.67
N THR A 134 -16.91 -25.00 17.97
CA THR A 134 -16.29 -24.10 18.95
C THR A 134 -14.90 -24.56 19.37
N GLY A 135 -14.56 -25.84 19.16
CA GLY A 135 -13.35 -26.45 19.73
C GLY A 135 -13.39 -26.56 21.26
N LYS A 136 -14.53 -26.26 21.89
CA LYS A 136 -14.78 -26.36 23.34
C LYS A 136 -15.74 -27.53 23.57
N LEU A 137 -15.49 -28.34 24.59
CA LEU A 137 -16.38 -29.42 24.96
C LEU A 137 -17.30 -28.93 26.09
N ASN A 138 -18.60 -28.90 25.83
CA ASN A 138 -19.59 -28.51 26.84
C ASN A 138 -19.70 -29.57 27.94
N PRO A 139 -20.05 -29.16 29.18
CA PRO A 139 -20.33 -30.10 30.25
C PRO A 139 -21.47 -31.05 29.88
N SER A 140 -21.45 -32.27 30.42
CA SER A 140 -22.49 -33.27 30.12
C SER A 140 -23.86 -32.76 30.57
N PRO A 141 -24.91 -32.83 29.72
CA PRO A 141 -26.24 -32.37 30.10
C PRO A 141 -26.85 -33.30 31.15
N GLY A 142 -27.19 -32.74 32.33
CA GLY A 142 -27.66 -33.53 33.46
C GLY A 142 -28.88 -34.41 33.14
N GLU A 143 -29.78 -33.93 32.26
CA GLU A 143 -30.98 -34.66 31.83
C GLU A 143 -30.70 -36.05 31.24
N VAL A 144 -29.53 -36.26 30.63
CA VAL A 144 -29.12 -37.53 30.02
C VAL A 144 -27.91 -38.17 30.70
N SER A 145 -27.18 -37.41 31.53
CA SER A 145 -25.96 -37.89 32.21
C SER A 145 -26.12 -38.13 33.70
N THR A 146 -27.24 -37.77 34.33
CA THR A 146 -27.46 -38.03 35.77
C THR A 146 -28.60 -39.00 36.03
N CYS A 147 -28.51 -39.75 37.13
CA CYS A 147 -29.62 -40.57 37.62
C CYS A 147 -30.49 -39.76 38.57
N VAL A 148 -31.72 -40.23 38.83
CA VAL A 148 -32.68 -39.57 39.72
C VAL A 148 -32.35 -39.69 41.22
N ASP A 149 -31.23 -40.33 41.58
CA ASP A 149 -30.82 -40.50 42.98
C ASP A 149 -30.00 -39.30 43.45
N ASP A 150 -30.61 -38.42 44.25
CA ASP A 150 -29.98 -37.20 44.79
C ASP A 150 -28.74 -37.47 45.67
N ARG A 151 -28.51 -38.72 46.09
CA ARG A 151 -27.32 -39.11 46.87
C ARG A 151 -26.18 -39.66 46.01
N CYS A 152 -26.45 -39.90 44.73
CA CYS A 152 -25.44 -40.39 43.80
C CYS A 152 -24.51 -39.22 43.41
N PRO A 153 -23.18 -39.41 43.44
CA PRO A 153 -22.24 -38.37 42.98
C PRO A 153 -22.33 -38.13 41.47
N HIS A 154 -23.11 -38.96 40.75
CA HIS A 154 -23.28 -38.99 39.30
C HIS A 154 -22.00 -39.25 38.50
N ASP A 155 -20.86 -39.44 39.18
CA ASP A 155 -19.57 -39.68 38.55
C ASP A 155 -19.44 -41.05 37.81
N ALA A 156 -20.37 -41.97 38.05
CA ALA A 156 -20.28 -43.33 37.51
C ALA A 156 -21.65 -43.98 37.36
N CYS A 157 -22.71 -43.17 37.35
CA CYS A 157 -24.06 -43.71 37.26
C CYS A 157 -24.32 -44.26 35.85
N GLY A 158 -25.27 -45.19 35.73
CA GLY A 158 -25.64 -45.79 34.44
C GLY A 158 -25.89 -44.75 33.33
N PRO A 159 -26.66 -43.68 33.57
CA PRO A 159 -26.84 -42.58 32.61
C PRO A 159 -25.53 -41.90 32.20
N ALA A 160 -24.66 -41.53 33.15
CA ALA A 160 -23.35 -40.95 32.86
C ALA A 160 -22.51 -41.86 31.96
N ILE A 161 -22.50 -43.17 32.26
CA ILE A 161 -21.76 -44.15 31.48
C ILE A 161 -22.35 -44.28 30.06
N SER A 162 -23.67 -44.36 29.94
CA SER A 162 -24.35 -44.45 28.64
C SER A 162 -24.04 -43.23 27.78
N TYR A 163 -24.16 -42.03 28.34
CA TYR A 163 -23.87 -40.77 27.65
C TYR A 163 -22.42 -40.70 27.16
N ALA A 164 -21.46 -41.07 28.00
CA ALA A 164 -20.05 -41.12 27.62
C ALA A 164 -19.78 -42.13 26.49
N VAL A 165 -20.45 -43.28 26.50
CA VAL A 165 -20.35 -44.28 25.44
C VAL A 165 -20.91 -43.74 24.12
N GLU A 166 -22.03 -43.01 24.14
CA GLU A 166 -22.57 -42.35 22.95
C GLU A 166 -21.59 -41.33 22.37
N LEU A 167 -20.95 -40.52 23.23
CA LEU A 167 -19.94 -39.55 22.80
C LEU A 167 -18.69 -40.25 22.23
N MET A 168 -18.28 -41.41 22.77
CA MET A 168 -17.22 -42.24 22.19
C MET A 168 -17.58 -42.76 20.80
N TYR A 169 -18.80 -43.27 20.62
CA TYR A 169 -19.28 -43.75 19.32
C TYR A 169 -19.25 -42.61 18.29
N ALA A 170 -19.82 -41.45 18.63
CA ALA A 170 -19.77 -40.27 17.76
C ALA A 170 -18.32 -39.89 17.39
N SER A 171 -17.46 -39.78 18.40
CA SER A 171 -16.05 -39.36 18.21
C SER A 171 -15.26 -40.35 17.35
N SER A 172 -15.46 -41.65 17.56
CA SER A 172 -14.79 -42.71 16.80
C SER A 172 -15.31 -42.80 15.36
N THR A 173 -16.64 -42.84 15.17
CA THR A 173 -17.26 -42.95 13.84
C THR A 173 -16.97 -41.74 12.98
N PHE A 174 -17.05 -40.54 13.55
CA PHE A 174 -16.77 -39.28 12.86
C PHE A 174 -15.29 -38.89 12.87
N GLN A 175 -14.40 -39.81 13.24
CA GLN A 175 -12.94 -39.67 13.13
C GLN A 175 -12.34 -38.45 13.86
N MET A 176 -12.95 -38.05 14.98
CA MET A 176 -12.46 -36.97 15.84
C MET A 176 -11.43 -37.50 16.85
N LYS A 177 -10.19 -37.66 16.38
CA LYS A 177 -9.09 -38.26 17.17
C LYS A 177 -8.87 -37.56 18.51
N GLU A 178 -9.07 -36.26 18.59
CA GLU A 178 -8.89 -35.45 19.80
C GLU A 178 -9.93 -35.80 20.86
N LEU A 179 -11.19 -35.93 20.48
CA LEU A 179 -12.24 -36.35 21.40
C LEU A 179 -12.05 -37.81 21.81
N VAL A 180 -11.64 -38.67 20.89
CA VAL A 180 -11.26 -40.05 21.23
C VAL A 180 -10.13 -40.06 22.26
N GLN A 181 -9.10 -39.24 22.09
CA GLN A 181 -7.99 -39.11 23.03
C GLN A 181 -8.41 -38.47 24.35
N LEU A 182 -9.26 -37.44 24.37
CA LEU A 182 -9.77 -36.84 25.61
C LEU A 182 -10.56 -37.85 26.43
N VAL A 183 -11.40 -38.64 25.74
CA VAL A 183 -12.14 -39.73 26.37
C VAL A 183 -11.20 -40.88 26.81
N GLN A 184 -10.12 -41.16 26.06
CA GLN A 184 -9.14 -42.20 26.40
C GLN A 184 -8.13 -41.77 27.47
N VAL A 185 -7.65 -40.52 27.53
CA VAL A 185 -6.63 -40.06 28.51
C VAL A 185 -7.22 -40.06 29.92
N CYS A 186 -8.51 -39.76 30.06
CA CYS A 186 -9.25 -39.95 31.31
C CYS A 186 -9.15 -41.41 31.84
N SER A 187 -8.89 -42.41 31.00
CA SER A 187 -8.67 -43.81 31.44
C SER A 187 -7.31 -44.09 32.10
N SER A 188 -6.37 -43.13 32.07
CA SER A 188 -4.98 -43.32 32.51
C SER A 188 -4.71 -42.89 33.96
N PHE A 189 -5.58 -42.06 34.54
CA PHE A 189 -5.30 -41.36 35.80
C PHE A 189 -5.68 -42.12 37.07
N ASP A 190 -6.26 -43.32 37.00
CA ASP A 190 -6.51 -44.17 38.16
C ASP A 190 -6.19 -45.64 37.89
N PHE A 191 -4.89 -45.97 37.90
CA PHE A 191 -4.43 -47.37 37.85
C PHE A 191 -4.01 -47.94 39.22
N LEU A 192 -4.31 -47.27 40.34
CA LEU A 192 -3.89 -47.73 41.67
C LEU A 192 -4.96 -48.42 42.54
N CYS A 193 -6.23 -48.53 42.12
CA CYS A 193 -7.29 -49.00 43.02
C CYS A 193 -8.06 -50.30 42.66
N CYS A 194 -7.76 -51.00 41.56
CA CYS A 194 -8.50 -52.25 41.25
C CYS A 194 -7.57 -53.42 40.87
N SER A 195 -7.03 -54.06 41.90
CA SER A 195 -6.24 -55.31 41.79
C SER A 195 -7.08 -56.60 41.81
N PHE A 196 -8.39 -56.56 41.54
CA PHE A 196 -9.22 -57.76 41.56
C PHE A 196 -10.34 -57.74 40.51
N ALA A 197 -10.03 -58.20 39.30
CA ALA A 197 -10.91 -59.01 38.44
C ALA A 197 -10.23 -59.19 37.06
N ASN A 198 -9.47 -60.27 36.91
CA ASN A 198 -9.09 -60.76 35.59
C ASN A 198 -10.32 -61.44 34.95
N ASP A 199 -10.44 -61.27 33.63
CA ASP A 199 -11.36 -61.94 32.70
C ASP A 199 -12.75 -61.29 32.46
N CYS A 200 -12.76 -60.07 31.90
CA CYS A 200 -13.84 -59.64 31.00
C CYS A 200 -13.41 -58.44 30.11
N VAL A 201 -13.47 -58.59 28.77
CA VAL A 201 -13.27 -57.48 27.81
C VAL A 201 -14.26 -56.32 28.00
N PRO A 202 -15.54 -56.54 28.39
CA PRO A 202 -16.46 -55.44 28.72
C PRO A 202 -16.03 -54.61 29.94
N CYS A 203 -15.28 -55.20 30.89
CA CYS A 203 -14.85 -54.51 32.12
C CYS A 203 -13.73 -53.50 31.86
N ARG A 204 -12.94 -53.66 30.78
CA ARG A 204 -11.94 -52.66 30.37
C ARG A 204 -12.59 -51.38 29.84
N VAL A 205 -13.75 -51.48 29.19
CA VAL A 205 -14.52 -50.33 28.72
C VAL A 205 -15.22 -49.63 29.90
N ILE A 206 -15.72 -50.40 30.87
CA ILE A 206 -16.42 -49.86 32.05
C ILE A 206 -15.46 -49.05 32.94
N VAL A 207 -14.20 -49.47 33.12
CA VAL A 207 -13.19 -48.70 33.86
C VAL A 207 -12.78 -47.41 33.12
N CYS A 208 -12.79 -47.40 31.78
CA CYS A 208 -12.49 -46.20 30.97
C CYS A 208 -13.52 -45.08 31.12
N VAL A 209 -14.78 -45.40 31.44
CA VAL A 209 -15.88 -44.42 31.47
C VAL A 209 -16.03 -43.71 32.82
N LEU A 210 -15.51 -44.32 33.91
CA LEU A 210 -15.61 -43.79 35.28
C LEU A 210 -14.95 -42.42 35.48
N SER A 211 -14.04 -42.01 34.59
CA SER A 211 -13.29 -40.76 34.69
C SER A 211 -13.91 -39.58 33.94
N LEU A 212 -14.86 -39.81 33.02
CA LEU A 212 -15.53 -38.72 32.28
C LEU A 212 -16.44 -37.89 33.16
N SER A 213 -16.98 -38.50 34.20
CA SER A 213 -17.95 -37.87 35.06
C SER A 213 -17.28 -37.17 36.25
N THR A 214 -16.07 -37.59 36.67
CA THR A 214 -15.22 -36.82 37.60
C THR A 214 -14.62 -35.58 36.94
N CYS A 215 -14.66 -35.49 35.61
CA CYS A 215 -14.36 -34.26 34.85
C CYS A 215 -15.56 -33.31 34.82
N ASN A 216 -16.16 -33.04 35.98
CA ASN A 216 -16.85 -31.77 36.17
C ASN A 216 -15.77 -30.68 36.06
N PHE A 217 -15.73 -29.95 34.95
CA PHE A 217 -14.94 -28.72 34.76
C PHE A 217 -15.46 -27.56 35.65
N SER A 218 -15.88 -27.85 36.87
CA SER A 218 -16.23 -26.90 37.91
C SER A 218 -15.33 -27.16 39.11
N ASN A 219 -14.37 -26.25 39.30
CA ASN A 219 -13.55 -26.15 40.49
C ASN A 219 -14.39 -26.29 41.76
N HIS A 220 -14.24 -27.40 42.49
CA HIS A 220 -14.51 -27.45 43.92
C HIS A 220 -13.21 -27.72 44.67
N VAL A 221 -12.30 -26.73 44.63
CA VAL A 221 -11.36 -26.53 45.73
C VAL A 221 -12.09 -25.65 46.73
N SER A 222 -12.43 -26.24 47.87
CA SER A 222 -12.89 -25.53 49.07
C SER A 222 -11.85 -24.48 49.47
N ALA A 223 -12.05 -23.23 49.07
CA ALA A 223 -11.33 -22.09 49.61
C ALA A 223 -12.31 -20.93 49.77
N SER A 224 -12.54 -20.58 51.02
CA SER A 224 -13.26 -19.41 51.48
C SER A 224 -12.81 -18.12 50.78
N ALA A 225 -13.78 -17.40 50.23
CA ALA A 225 -13.85 -15.95 50.02
C ALA A 225 -12.55 -15.19 49.63
N SER A 226 -12.47 -14.75 48.37
CA SER A 226 -12.33 -13.32 48.03
C SER A 226 -12.48 -13.12 46.52
N ALA A 227 -13.17 -12.03 46.15
CA ALA A 227 -13.55 -11.68 44.80
C ALA A 227 -12.34 -11.20 43.96
N SER A 228 -12.51 -11.32 42.63
CA SER A 228 -11.72 -10.72 41.54
C SER A 228 -10.39 -11.40 41.16
N SER A 229 -10.46 -12.39 40.27
CA SER A 229 -9.48 -12.58 39.18
C SER A 229 -10.05 -13.55 38.14
N GLN A 230 -9.99 -13.17 36.85
CA GLN A 230 -10.29 -14.06 35.73
C GLN A 230 -9.27 -15.23 35.74
N PRO A 231 -9.68 -16.50 35.56
CA PRO A 231 -8.75 -17.61 35.56
C PRO A 231 -7.89 -17.57 34.29
N ALA A 232 -6.58 -17.79 34.43
CA ALA A 232 -5.66 -17.91 33.31
C ALA A 232 -6.09 -19.06 32.37
N PRO A 233 -5.97 -18.91 31.04
CA PRO A 233 -6.41 -19.93 30.10
C PRO A 233 -5.56 -21.19 30.23
N SER A 234 -6.21 -22.35 30.34
CA SER A 234 -5.53 -23.64 30.34
C SER A 234 -4.92 -23.91 28.96
N PHE A 235 -3.69 -24.43 28.95
CA PHE A 235 -2.92 -24.71 27.73
C PHE A 235 -3.67 -25.61 26.71
N GLU A 236 -4.50 -26.53 27.21
CA GLU A 236 -5.32 -27.43 26.39
C GLU A 236 -6.40 -26.69 25.57
N HIS A 237 -7.05 -25.68 26.16
CA HIS A 237 -8.05 -24.88 25.46
C HIS A 237 -7.40 -24.03 24.35
N TYR A 238 -6.20 -23.50 24.58
CA TYR A 238 -5.47 -22.80 23.52
C TYR A 238 -5.16 -23.72 22.34
N LEU A 239 -4.73 -24.96 22.60
CA LEU A 239 -4.39 -25.93 21.55
C LEU A 239 -5.62 -26.33 20.73
N SER A 240 -6.78 -26.56 21.38
CA SER A 240 -8.01 -26.91 20.67
C SER A 240 -8.51 -25.77 19.78
N LEU A 241 -8.44 -24.53 20.28
CA LEU A 241 -8.81 -23.33 19.53
C LEU A 241 -7.86 -23.05 18.36
N SER A 242 -6.55 -23.22 18.55
CA SER A 242 -5.60 -23.10 17.44
C SER A 242 -5.91 -24.15 16.37
N LYS A 243 -6.21 -25.39 16.77
CA LYS A 243 -6.55 -26.45 15.82
C LYS A 243 -7.86 -26.18 15.07
N LEU A 244 -8.86 -25.59 15.73
CA LEU A 244 -10.07 -25.12 15.05
C LEU A 244 -9.71 -24.10 13.97
N SER A 245 -8.94 -23.07 14.32
CA SER A 245 -8.44 -22.06 13.37
C SER A 245 -7.71 -22.69 12.18
N ASP A 246 -6.77 -23.60 12.43
CA ASP A 246 -5.95 -24.22 11.38
C ASP A 246 -6.80 -25.11 10.43
N ASN A 247 -7.89 -25.70 10.94
CA ASN A 247 -8.84 -26.43 10.10
C ASN A 247 -9.68 -25.50 9.23
N LEU A 248 -10.15 -24.38 9.79
CA LEU A 248 -10.92 -23.39 9.03
C LEU A 248 -10.07 -22.69 7.95
N GLU A 249 -8.76 -22.56 8.17
CA GLU A 249 -7.84 -22.04 7.17
C GLU A 249 -7.81 -22.87 5.88
N LYS A 250 -8.03 -24.19 5.97
CA LYS A 250 -8.09 -25.08 4.79
C LYS A 250 -9.17 -24.64 3.80
N LEU A 251 -10.27 -24.07 4.28
CA LEU A 251 -11.36 -23.56 3.44
C LEU A 251 -10.90 -22.43 2.50
N LEU A 252 -9.81 -21.75 2.81
CA LEU A 252 -9.26 -20.63 2.02
C LEU A 252 -8.13 -21.04 1.08
N LEU A 253 -7.49 -22.19 1.33
CA LEU A 253 -6.25 -22.62 0.66
C LEU A 253 -6.43 -23.86 -0.21
N ASP A 254 -7.35 -24.75 0.15
CA ASP A 254 -7.51 -26.06 -0.47
C ASP A 254 -8.81 -26.14 -1.29
N HIS A 255 -8.67 -26.32 -2.60
CA HIS A 255 -9.79 -26.44 -3.53
C HIS A 255 -10.66 -27.67 -3.26
N GLU A 256 -10.15 -28.71 -2.58
CA GLU A 256 -10.97 -29.85 -2.16
C GLU A 256 -12.04 -29.48 -1.13
N TYR A 257 -11.92 -28.30 -0.51
CA TYR A 257 -12.84 -27.79 0.51
C TYR A 257 -13.65 -26.57 0.02
N ASP A 258 -13.87 -26.43 -1.30
CA ASP A 258 -14.72 -25.35 -1.82
C ASP A 258 -16.21 -25.59 -1.51
N TYR A 259 -16.62 -25.10 -0.35
CA TYR A 259 -18.02 -25.04 0.09
C TYR A 259 -18.58 -23.61 0.01
N SER A 260 -17.97 -22.73 -0.80
CA SER A 260 -18.39 -21.33 -0.91
C SER A 260 -19.84 -21.20 -1.37
N ASP A 261 -20.61 -20.35 -0.69
CA ASP A 261 -22.04 -20.13 -0.97
C ASP A 261 -22.35 -18.66 -1.30
N ALA A 262 -21.31 -17.83 -1.43
CA ALA A 262 -21.34 -16.47 -1.96
C ALA A 262 -19.99 -16.12 -2.60
N GLU A 263 -19.95 -15.07 -3.41
CA GLU A 263 -18.73 -14.57 -4.06
C GLU A 263 -18.57 -13.06 -3.82
N ILE A 264 -17.33 -12.63 -3.60
CA ILE A 264 -16.94 -11.22 -3.53
C ILE A 264 -15.92 -10.95 -4.63
N VAL A 265 -16.20 -9.98 -5.50
CA VAL A 265 -15.30 -9.58 -6.59
C VAL A 265 -14.43 -8.42 -6.12
N VAL A 266 -13.11 -8.62 -6.17
CA VAL A 266 -12.10 -7.64 -5.77
C VAL A 266 -11.15 -7.44 -6.94
N GLU A 267 -11.05 -6.20 -7.45
CA GLU A 267 -10.18 -5.85 -8.59
C GLU A 267 -10.41 -6.69 -9.87
N GLY A 268 -11.60 -7.28 -10.02
CA GLY A 268 -11.97 -8.15 -11.14
C GLY A 268 -11.88 -9.65 -10.83
N ASP A 269 -11.16 -10.03 -9.77
CA ASP A 269 -11.00 -11.41 -9.33
C ASP A 269 -12.12 -11.83 -8.38
N THR A 270 -12.67 -13.03 -8.58
CA THR A 270 -13.76 -13.60 -7.77
C THR A 270 -13.21 -14.42 -6.62
N VAL A 271 -13.59 -14.07 -5.39
CA VAL A 271 -13.24 -14.81 -4.17
C VAL A 271 -14.49 -15.48 -3.59
N GLY A 272 -14.51 -16.81 -3.53
CA GLY A 272 -15.56 -17.57 -2.86
C GLY A 272 -15.50 -17.40 -1.35
N VAL A 273 -16.66 -17.20 -0.71
CA VAL A 273 -16.79 -17.02 0.75
C VAL A 273 -17.95 -17.84 1.32
N ASN A 274 -17.91 -18.10 2.63
CA ASN A 274 -18.96 -18.80 3.37
C ASN A 274 -19.76 -17.80 4.22
N ARG A 275 -21.04 -17.62 3.89
CA ARG A 275 -21.92 -16.67 4.58
C ARG A 275 -22.04 -16.92 6.07
N CYS A 276 -22.09 -18.20 6.49
CA CYS A 276 -22.14 -18.57 7.91
C CYS A 276 -20.95 -18.02 8.72
N ILE A 277 -19.72 -18.12 8.19
CA ILE A 277 -18.51 -17.63 8.88
C ILE A 277 -18.49 -16.11 8.88
N LEU A 278 -18.74 -15.46 7.74
CA LEU A 278 -18.74 -14.00 7.65
C LEU A 278 -19.81 -13.36 8.54
N ALA A 279 -21.06 -13.85 8.50
CA ALA A 279 -22.16 -13.31 9.28
C ALA A 279 -21.96 -13.48 10.79
N SER A 280 -21.49 -14.65 11.23
CA SER A 280 -21.23 -14.90 12.66
C SER A 280 -20.12 -13.99 13.22
N ARG A 281 -19.19 -13.55 12.37
CA ARG A 281 -18.05 -12.72 12.76
C ARG A 281 -18.31 -11.22 12.63
N SER A 282 -19.21 -10.81 11.74
CA SER A 282 -19.45 -9.41 11.38
C SER A 282 -20.92 -9.10 11.25
N GLN A 283 -21.36 -8.10 12.01
CA GLN A 283 -22.74 -7.58 11.96
C GLN A 283 -23.08 -7.04 10.56
N PHE A 284 -22.11 -6.41 9.88
CA PHE A 284 -22.28 -5.93 8.51
C PHE A 284 -22.68 -7.06 7.57
N PHE A 285 -21.95 -8.18 7.60
CA PHE A 285 -22.24 -9.32 6.72
C PHE A 285 -23.56 -10.00 7.09
N GLN A 286 -23.89 -10.08 8.39
CA GLN A 286 -25.21 -10.56 8.83
C GLN A 286 -26.34 -9.72 8.21
N ASP A 287 -26.23 -8.39 8.28
CA ASP A 287 -27.22 -7.48 7.70
C ASP A 287 -27.27 -7.55 6.17
N LEU A 288 -26.11 -7.67 5.52
CA LEU A 288 -25.98 -7.79 4.07
C LEU A 288 -26.70 -9.05 3.56
N PHE A 289 -26.43 -10.21 4.16
CA PHE A 289 -26.98 -11.48 3.70
C PHE A 289 -28.46 -11.62 4.04
N ARG A 290 -28.94 -11.00 5.14
CA ARG A 290 -30.36 -10.94 5.46
C ARG A 290 -31.15 -10.17 4.40
N LYS A 291 -30.68 -8.99 4.00
CA LYS A 291 -31.31 -8.17 2.94
C LYS A 291 -31.28 -8.86 1.58
N GLY A 292 -30.18 -9.56 1.27
CA GLY A 292 -30.05 -10.32 0.02
C GLY A 292 -30.96 -11.55 -0.09
N SER A 293 -31.57 -12.01 1.01
CA SER A 293 -32.51 -13.13 0.98
C SER A 293 -33.85 -12.81 0.30
N ASP A 294 -34.21 -11.52 0.20
CA ASP A 294 -35.43 -11.07 -0.49
C ASP A 294 -35.29 -11.11 -2.03
N ASP A 295 -34.05 -11.06 -2.55
CA ASP A 295 -33.71 -11.14 -3.98
C ASP A 295 -33.41 -12.57 -4.47
N ALA A 296 -33.63 -13.58 -3.63
CA ALA A 296 -33.30 -15.00 -3.84
C ALA A 296 -34.03 -15.72 -5.00
N LYS A 297 -34.57 -14.97 -5.97
CA LYS A 297 -35.18 -15.49 -7.21
C LYS A 297 -34.22 -15.56 -8.40
N LYS A 298 -32.95 -15.18 -8.25
CA LYS A 298 -31.94 -15.31 -9.30
C LYS A 298 -31.15 -16.61 -9.10
N GLU A 299 -31.13 -17.47 -10.12
CA GLU A 299 -30.35 -18.71 -10.13
C GLU A 299 -28.84 -18.40 -9.96
N GLY A 300 -28.20 -18.97 -8.93
CA GLY A 300 -26.76 -18.89 -8.70
C GLY A 300 -26.34 -18.46 -7.29
N LYS A 301 -25.02 -18.50 -7.02
CA LYS A 301 -24.44 -17.95 -5.79
C LYS A 301 -24.58 -16.42 -5.82
N PRO A 302 -24.95 -15.74 -4.72
CA PRO A 302 -24.96 -14.29 -4.65
C PRO A 302 -23.55 -13.72 -4.86
N ARG A 303 -23.45 -12.62 -5.63
CA ARG A 303 -22.19 -11.97 -6.00
C ARG A 303 -22.20 -10.53 -5.52
N TYR A 304 -21.14 -10.11 -4.83
CA TYR A 304 -20.97 -8.76 -4.28
C TYR A 304 -19.72 -8.09 -4.85
N LEU A 305 -19.79 -6.80 -5.17
CA LEU A 305 -18.65 -6.04 -5.65
C LEU A 305 -17.98 -5.28 -4.50
N MET A 306 -16.66 -5.45 -4.31
CA MET A 306 -15.93 -4.76 -3.24
C MET A 306 -16.03 -3.23 -3.31
N SER A 307 -16.04 -2.68 -4.52
CA SER A 307 -16.22 -1.24 -4.76
C SER A 307 -17.57 -0.70 -4.31
N GLU A 308 -18.61 -1.53 -4.30
CA GLU A 308 -19.94 -1.17 -3.77
C GLU A 308 -20.00 -1.32 -2.25
N LEU A 309 -19.28 -2.30 -1.71
CA LEU A 309 -19.22 -2.54 -0.27
C LEU A 309 -18.41 -1.46 0.46
N VAL A 310 -17.35 -0.92 -0.15
CA VAL A 310 -16.43 0.06 0.45
C VAL A 310 -16.43 1.37 -0.37
N PRO A 311 -17.46 2.23 -0.25
CA PRO A 311 -17.62 3.39 -1.14
C PRO A 311 -16.62 4.52 -0.87
N ASN A 312 -16.16 4.68 0.38
CA ASN A 312 -15.27 5.78 0.79
C ASN A 312 -13.77 5.42 0.72
N GLY A 313 -13.44 4.25 0.20
CA GLY A 313 -12.08 3.73 0.20
C GLY A 313 -11.86 2.68 -0.89
N ARG A 314 -10.70 2.04 -0.84
CA ARG A 314 -10.34 0.91 -1.71
C ARG A 314 -9.78 -0.21 -0.85
N VAL A 315 -10.04 -1.45 -1.26
CA VAL A 315 -9.42 -2.65 -0.69
C VAL A 315 -8.90 -3.46 -1.87
N GLY A 316 -7.58 -3.63 -1.95
CA GLY A 316 -6.94 -4.46 -2.96
C GLY A 316 -7.12 -5.95 -2.68
N TYR A 317 -6.83 -6.78 -3.68
CA TYR A 317 -7.01 -8.23 -3.58
C TYR A 317 -6.23 -8.85 -2.42
N GLU A 318 -4.94 -8.52 -2.26
CA GLU A 318 -4.09 -9.06 -1.19
C GLU A 318 -4.57 -8.64 0.21
N ALA A 319 -4.93 -7.36 0.37
CA ALA A 319 -5.46 -6.84 1.62
C ALA A 319 -6.77 -7.54 2.00
N PHE A 320 -7.65 -7.77 1.02
CA PHE A 320 -8.88 -8.54 1.24
C PHE A 320 -8.60 -9.99 1.62
N LYS A 321 -7.63 -10.67 0.99
CA LYS A 321 -7.26 -12.04 1.34
C LYS A 321 -6.72 -12.16 2.77
N VAL A 322 -5.91 -11.20 3.21
CA VAL A 322 -5.42 -11.16 4.61
C VAL A 322 -6.55 -10.88 5.60
N PHE A 323 -7.43 -9.93 5.27
CA PHE A 323 -8.65 -9.66 6.04
C PHE A 323 -9.55 -10.90 6.14
N LEU A 324 -9.74 -11.62 5.03
CA LEU A 324 -10.54 -12.83 4.95
C LEU A 324 -9.92 -13.97 5.76
N ASN A 325 -8.59 -14.14 5.72
CA ASN A 325 -7.90 -15.09 6.59
C ASN A 325 -8.22 -14.79 8.07
N TYR A 326 -8.12 -13.53 8.50
CA TYR A 326 -8.45 -13.15 9.87
C TYR A 326 -9.91 -13.45 10.25
N LEU A 327 -10.86 -13.31 9.33
CA LEU A 327 -12.26 -13.68 9.58
C LEU A 327 -12.42 -15.18 9.88
N TYR A 328 -11.72 -16.04 9.15
CA TYR A 328 -11.80 -17.50 9.25
C TYR A 328 -10.98 -18.08 10.40
N THR A 329 -9.78 -17.56 10.61
CA THR A 329 -8.78 -18.14 11.52
C THR A 329 -8.69 -17.38 12.84
N GLY A 330 -9.13 -16.12 12.89
CA GLY A 330 -8.87 -15.23 14.01
C GLY A 330 -7.39 -14.85 14.13
N LYS A 331 -6.54 -15.23 13.18
CA LYS A 331 -5.10 -14.91 13.13
C LYS A 331 -4.88 -13.89 12.01
N LEU A 332 -4.12 -12.83 12.31
CA LEU A 332 -3.75 -11.85 11.29
C LEU A 332 -2.43 -12.28 10.66
N ASN A 333 -2.45 -12.54 9.36
CA ASN A 333 -1.24 -12.88 8.62
C ASN A 333 -0.28 -11.68 8.52
N PRO A 334 1.04 -11.94 8.41
CA PRO A 334 2.00 -10.88 8.15
C PRO A 334 1.66 -10.16 6.84
N SER A 335 1.93 -8.85 6.80
CA SER A 335 1.71 -8.03 5.61
C SER A 335 2.49 -8.58 4.41
N PRO A 336 1.86 -8.85 3.26
CA PRO A 336 2.55 -9.37 2.10
C PRO A 336 3.51 -8.33 1.52
N GLY A 337 4.81 -8.67 1.49
CA GLY A 337 5.86 -7.73 1.06
C GLY A 337 5.64 -7.16 -0.34
N GLU A 338 5.05 -7.92 -1.25
CA GLU A 338 4.76 -7.49 -2.62
C GLU A 338 3.82 -6.27 -2.73
N VAL A 339 2.98 -6.02 -1.71
CA VAL A 339 2.09 -4.85 -1.64
C VAL A 339 2.41 -3.90 -0.49
N SER A 340 3.12 -4.36 0.55
CA SER A 340 3.41 -3.57 1.75
C SER A 340 4.84 -3.03 1.84
N THR A 341 5.72 -3.33 0.88
CA THR A 341 7.05 -2.70 0.78
C THR A 341 7.17 -1.89 -0.50
N CYS A 342 8.19 -1.05 -0.59
CA CYS A 342 8.52 -0.32 -1.81
C CYS A 342 9.72 -0.96 -2.53
N VAL A 343 9.99 -0.54 -3.77
CA VAL A 343 11.10 -1.06 -4.59
C VAL A 343 12.42 -0.30 -4.40
N ASP A 344 12.49 0.60 -3.42
CA ASP A 344 13.73 1.27 -3.05
C ASP A 344 14.53 0.41 -2.07
N ASP A 345 15.67 -0.12 -2.55
CA ASP A 345 16.55 -1.01 -1.79
C ASP A 345 17.19 -0.33 -0.57
N ARG A 346 17.18 1.01 -0.52
CA ARG A 346 17.69 1.80 0.61
C ARG A 346 16.64 2.05 1.68
N CYS A 347 15.37 1.70 1.44
CA CYS A 347 14.29 1.98 2.36
C CYS A 347 14.22 0.92 3.47
N PRO A 348 14.15 1.31 4.76
CA PRO A 348 13.95 0.35 5.86
C PRO A 348 12.51 -0.22 5.90
N HIS A 349 11.61 0.31 5.07
CA HIS A 349 10.19 -0.01 5.02
C HIS A 349 9.40 0.21 6.33
N ASP A 350 9.93 1.02 7.26
CA ASP A 350 9.26 1.32 8.54
C ASP A 350 7.96 2.13 8.40
N ALA A 351 7.85 2.98 7.39
CA ALA A 351 6.67 3.83 7.10
C ALA A 351 6.69 4.31 5.63
N CYS A 352 6.95 3.39 4.70
CA CYS A 352 6.95 3.73 3.26
C CYS A 352 5.52 3.82 2.70
N GLY A 353 5.35 4.51 1.57
CA GLY A 353 4.04 4.72 0.94
C GLY A 353 3.24 3.42 0.76
N PRO A 354 3.80 2.34 0.17
CA PRO A 354 3.17 1.02 0.10
C PRO A 354 2.70 0.45 1.45
N ALA A 355 3.53 0.54 2.49
CA ALA A 355 3.17 0.05 3.83
C ALA A 355 1.96 0.82 4.39
N ILE A 356 1.95 2.14 4.22
CA ILE A 356 0.85 3.01 4.64
C ILE A 356 -0.42 2.71 3.83
N SER A 357 -0.31 2.63 2.49
CA SER A 357 -1.45 2.32 1.62
C SER A 357 -2.09 0.98 1.99
N TYR A 358 -1.28 -0.06 2.18
CA TYR A 358 -1.77 -1.37 2.59
C TYR A 358 -2.47 -1.33 3.95
N ALA A 359 -1.91 -0.63 4.95
CA ALA A 359 -2.56 -0.48 6.25
C ALA A 359 -3.86 0.34 6.18
N VAL A 360 -3.93 1.34 5.30
CA VAL A 360 -5.14 2.11 5.01
C VAL A 360 -6.21 1.23 4.35
N GLU A 361 -5.86 0.36 3.42
CA GLU A 361 -6.78 -0.62 2.82
C GLU A 361 -7.36 -1.57 3.88
N LEU A 362 -6.51 -2.09 4.78
CA LEU A 362 -6.96 -2.91 5.92
C LEU A 362 -7.84 -2.12 6.89
N MET A 363 -7.58 -0.82 7.09
CA MET A 363 -8.44 0.04 7.90
C MET A 363 -9.82 0.19 7.28
N TYR A 364 -9.91 0.47 5.98
CA TYR A 364 -11.18 0.56 5.27
C TYR A 364 -11.96 -0.76 5.34
N ALA A 365 -11.30 -1.90 5.10
CA ALA A 365 -11.93 -3.21 5.21
C ALA A 365 -12.46 -3.47 6.64
N SER A 366 -11.60 -3.28 7.65
CA SER A 366 -11.96 -3.55 9.05
C SER A 366 -13.07 -2.63 9.58
N SER A 367 -13.03 -1.34 9.24
CA SER A 367 -14.04 -0.36 9.64
C SER A 367 -15.38 -0.64 8.95
N THR A 368 -15.38 -0.79 7.61
CA THR A 368 -16.60 -1.02 6.82
C THR A 368 -17.29 -2.32 7.23
N PHE A 369 -16.51 -3.38 7.42
CA PHE A 369 -17.02 -4.69 7.83
C PHE A 369 -17.16 -4.84 9.35
N GLN A 370 -17.10 -3.73 10.11
CA GLN A 370 -17.42 -3.64 11.53
C GLN A 370 -16.57 -4.58 12.43
N MET A 371 -15.31 -4.80 12.08
CA MET A 371 -14.35 -5.63 12.83
C MET A 371 -13.60 -4.78 13.87
N LYS A 372 -14.24 -4.49 15.00
CA LYS A 372 -13.75 -3.53 16.01
C LYS A 372 -12.33 -3.80 16.51
N GLU A 373 -11.96 -5.06 16.75
CA GLU A 373 -10.62 -5.41 17.23
C GLU A 373 -9.56 -5.17 16.17
N LEU A 374 -9.87 -5.46 14.91
CA LEU A 374 -8.97 -5.22 13.80
C LEU A 374 -8.82 -3.72 13.56
N VAL A 375 -9.91 -2.93 13.69
CA VAL A 375 -9.84 -1.45 13.67
C VAL A 375 -8.87 -0.95 14.74
N GLN A 376 -8.98 -1.42 16.00
CA GLN A 376 -8.08 -1.00 17.07
C GLN A 376 -6.61 -1.39 16.83
N LEU A 377 -6.36 -2.55 16.24
CA LEU A 377 -5.02 -3.02 15.90
C LEU A 377 -4.41 -2.18 14.78
N VAL A 378 -5.15 -1.98 13.69
CA VAL A 378 -4.68 -1.20 12.53
C VAL A 378 -4.56 0.28 12.91
N GLN A 379 -5.44 0.83 13.75
CA GLN A 379 -5.36 2.20 14.24
C GLN A 379 -4.05 2.45 15.00
N ARG A 380 -3.66 1.52 15.90
CA ARG A 380 -2.36 1.59 16.60
C ARG A 380 -1.19 1.60 15.61
N HIS A 381 -1.26 0.77 14.57
CA HIS A 381 -0.23 0.70 13.55
C HIS A 381 -0.14 1.99 12.72
N LEU A 382 -1.28 2.54 12.30
CA LEU A 382 -1.35 3.81 11.59
C LEU A 382 -0.83 4.98 12.44
N SER A 383 -1.14 5.02 13.74
CA SER A 383 -0.57 6.04 14.64
C SER A 383 0.96 6.02 14.63
N ASN A 384 1.58 4.84 14.65
CA ASN A 384 3.04 4.71 14.58
C ASN A 384 3.60 5.23 13.24
N PHE A 385 2.86 5.10 12.14
CA PHE A 385 3.27 5.67 10.85
C PHE A 385 3.22 7.19 10.85
N VAL A 386 2.23 7.81 11.49
CA VAL A 386 2.09 9.29 11.52
C VAL A 386 3.34 9.98 12.08
N GLU A 387 4.01 9.35 13.05
CA GLU A 387 5.23 9.87 13.66
C GLU A 387 6.46 9.76 12.75
N LYS A 388 6.52 8.71 11.90
CA LYS A 388 7.71 8.35 11.10
C LYS A 388 7.63 8.76 9.63
N ALA A 389 6.42 8.89 9.10
CA ALA A 389 6.18 9.13 7.68
C ALA A 389 6.50 10.58 7.27
N LEU A 390 6.76 10.75 5.97
CA LEU A 390 6.74 12.07 5.34
C LEU A 390 5.34 12.66 5.45
N VAL A 391 5.23 13.99 5.54
CA VAL A 391 3.93 14.63 5.78
C VAL A 391 2.90 14.34 4.68
N GLU A 392 3.37 14.23 3.44
CA GLU A 392 2.52 13.90 2.29
C GLU A 392 1.97 12.47 2.37
N ASP A 393 2.70 11.56 3.02
CA ASP A 393 2.29 10.18 3.19
C ASP A 393 1.38 10.02 4.44
N VAL A 394 1.24 11.05 5.27
CA VAL A 394 0.25 11.11 6.36
C VAL A 394 -1.16 11.44 5.83
N ILE A 395 -1.27 12.09 4.67
CA ILE A 395 -2.56 12.50 4.09
C ILE A 395 -3.52 11.31 3.88
N PRO A 396 -3.12 10.18 3.28
CA PRO A 396 -3.98 9.00 3.17
C PRO A 396 -4.47 8.47 4.53
N ILE A 397 -3.62 8.52 5.57
CA ILE A 397 -3.98 8.10 6.94
C ILE A 397 -5.04 9.02 7.51
N LEU A 398 -4.86 10.34 7.34
CA LEU A 398 -5.81 11.36 7.80
C LEU A 398 -7.19 11.18 7.15
N VAL A 399 -7.22 11.02 5.82
CA VAL A 399 -8.47 10.82 5.06
C VAL A 399 -9.18 9.54 5.51
N ALA A 400 -8.43 8.44 5.67
CA ALA A 400 -8.98 7.19 6.19
C ALA A 400 -9.52 7.35 7.62
N ALA A 401 -8.81 8.06 8.50
CA ALA A 401 -9.24 8.34 9.86
C ALA A 401 -10.53 9.16 9.90
N PHE A 402 -10.69 10.13 8.99
CA PHE A 402 -11.92 10.90 8.83
C PHE A 402 -13.09 10.02 8.38
N HIS A 403 -12.94 9.29 7.27
CA HIS A 403 -14.01 8.42 6.75
C HIS A 403 -14.40 7.30 7.72
N CYS A 404 -13.44 6.77 8.47
CA CYS A 404 -13.65 5.70 9.44
C CYS A 404 -14.02 6.22 10.85
N GLN A 405 -14.17 7.53 11.04
CA GLN A 405 -14.56 8.16 12.32
C GLN A 405 -13.61 7.80 13.48
N LEU A 406 -12.30 7.85 13.23
CA LEU A 406 -11.25 7.51 14.20
C LEU A 406 -10.70 8.78 14.88
N ASP A 407 -11.47 9.37 15.79
CA ASP A 407 -11.21 10.70 16.36
C ASP A 407 -9.79 10.89 16.91
N GLN A 408 -9.24 9.88 17.61
CA GLN A 408 -7.90 9.95 18.19
C GLN A 408 -6.81 10.01 17.11
N LEU A 409 -6.91 9.15 16.09
CA LEU A 409 -5.95 9.12 14.98
C LEU A 409 -6.10 10.36 14.10
N LEU A 410 -7.35 10.78 13.85
CA LEU A 410 -7.67 11.99 13.09
C LEU A 410 -7.06 13.23 13.75
N SER A 411 -7.28 13.41 15.05
CA SER A 411 -6.71 14.52 15.81
C SER A 411 -5.18 14.52 15.76
N HIS A 412 -4.55 13.34 15.91
CA HIS A 412 -3.10 13.21 15.81
C HIS A 412 -2.57 13.59 14.41
N CYS A 413 -3.25 13.15 13.34
CA CYS A 413 -2.90 13.53 11.96
C CYS A 413 -3.07 15.03 11.71
N ILE A 414 -4.19 15.63 12.13
CA ILE A 414 -4.44 17.07 12.01
C ILE A 414 -3.33 17.87 12.69
N GLN A 415 -2.95 17.46 13.90
CA GLN A 415 -1.88 18.08 14.67
C GLN A 415 -0.51 17.95 13.98
N ARG A 416 -0.23 16.79 13.37
CA ARG A 416 1.01 16.54 12.61
C ARG A 416 1.09 17.37 11.32
N VAL A 417 -0.02 17.51 10.59
CA VAL A 417 -0.11 18.30 9.36
C VAL A 417 -0.07 19.80 9.68
N ALA A 418 -0.78 20.26 10.72
CA ALA A 418 -0.79 21.68 11.10
C ALA A 418 0.59 22.23 11.45
N ARG A 419 1.47 21.41 12.05
CA ARG A 419 2.87 21.77 12.38
C ARG A 419 3.86 21.62 11.22
N SER A 420 3.42 21.12 10.07
CA SER A 420 4.27 20.87 8.90
C SER A 420 4.38 22.09 7.98
N ASP A 421 5.31 22.00 7.04
CA ASP A 421 5.54 22.91 5.92
C ASP A 421 4.63 22.67 4.70
N LEU A 422 3.64 21.78 4.81
CA LEU A 422 2.69 21.52 3.71
C LEU A 422 1.89 22.78 3.39
N ASP A 423 1.82 23.17 2.12
CA ASP A 423 1.18 24.43 1.72
C ASP A 423 -0.35 24.37 1.84
N ASN A 424 -0.98 25.55 1.94
CA ASN A 424 -2.43 25.66 2.13
C ASN A 424 -3.22 25.19 0.90
N VAL A 425 -2.62 25.25 -0.30
CA VAL A 425 -3.24 24.74 -1.54
C VAL A 425 -3.37 23.21 -1.47
N ALA A 426 -2.31 22.50 -1.11
CA ALA A 426 -2.32 21.05 -0.93
C ALA A 426 -3.37 20.61 0.12
N ILE A 427 -3.44 21.32 1.25
CA ILE A 427 -4.45 21.08 2.30
C ILE A 427 -5.88 21.29 1.80
N GLU A 428 -6.13 22.29 0.96
CA GLU A 428 -7.45 22.56 0.37
C GLU A 428 -7.83 21.53 -0.71
N LYS A 429 -6.85 20.99 -1.44
CA LYS A 429 -7.06 20.07 -2.57
C LYS A 429 -7.18 18.61 -2.14
N GLU A 430 -6.42 18.18 -1.16
CA GLU A 430 -6.29 16.76 -0.81
C GLU A 430 -7.16 16.33 0.38
N LEU A 431 -7.68 17.28 1.16
CA LEU A 431 -8.41 16.99 2.41
C LEU A 431 -9.88 17.45 2.37
N PRO A 432 -10.77 16.78 3.12
CA PRO A 432 -12.14 17.23 3.31
C PRO A 432 -12.21 18.66 3.89
N HIS A 433 -13.20 19.44 3.46
CA HIS A 433 -13.32 20.86 3.83
C HIS A 433 -13.36 21.10 5.35
N GLU A 434 -14.01 20.24 6.13
CA GLU A 434 -14.02 20.37 7.59
C GLU A 434 -12.60 20.26 8.17
N VAL A 435 -11.84 19.25 7.73
CA VAL A 435 -10.49 18.99 8.22
C VAL A 435 -9.51 20.08 7.78
N SER A 436 -9.62 20.57 6.54
CA SER A 436 -8.81 21.69 6.04
C SER A 436 -9.01 22.95 6.88
N ASN A 437 -10.25 23.23 7.32
CA ASN A 437 -10.56 24.38 8.18
C ASN A 437 -9.95 24.21 9.58
N ASP A 438 -10.03 23.02 10.16
CA ASP A 438 -9.42 22.74 11.48
C ASP A 438 -7.91 22.95 11.46
N ILE A 439 -7.22 22.47 10.42
CA ILE A 439 -5.78 22.67 10.24
C ILE A 439 -5.43 24.15 10.16
N LYS A 440 -6.17 24.93 9.35
CA LYS A 440 -5.96 26.38 9.21
C LYS A 440 -6.19 27.12 10.52
N LEU A 441 -7.23 26.77 11.28
CA LEU A 441 -7.51 27.35 12.59
C LEU A 441 -6.37 27.09 13.58
N ILE A 442 -5.75 25.92 13.54
CA ILE A 442 -4.60 25.59 14.39
C ILE A 442 -3.36 26.38 13.97
N ARG A 443 -3.09 26.50 12.66
CA ARG A 443 -1.97 27.30 12.13
C ARG A 443 -2.09 28.78 12.52
N LEU A 444 -3.29 29.34 12.38
CA LEU A 444 -3.59 30.73 12.78
C LEU A 444 -3.37 30.99 14.28
N LYS A 445 -3.59 30.00 15.15
CA LYS A 445 -3.31 30.12 16.59
C LYS A 445 -1.82 30.12 16.91
N HIS A 446 -0.98 29.57 16.04
CA HIS A 446 0.46 29.44 16.25
C HIS A 446 1.29 30.50 15.50
N GLN A 447 0.71 31.27 14.57
CA GLN A 447 1.40 32.34 13.83
C GLN A 447 0.79 33.72 14.08
N GLU A 448 1.61 34.68 14.51
CA GLU A 448 1.41 36.10 14.24
C GLU A 448 1.86 36.38 12.79
N MET A 449 0.89 36.67 11.91
CA MET A 449 1.05 37.14 10.52
C MET A 449 1.51 36.10 9.47
N GLU A 450 0.55 35.49 8.77
CA GLU A 450 0.79 34.78 7.51
C GLU A 450 1.21 35.78 6.40
N PRO A 451 2.06 35.36 5.43
CA PRO A 451 2.15 36.09 4.18
C PRO A 451 0.80 35.94 3.48
N VAL A 452 0.08 37.05 3.33
CA VAL A 452 -1.15 37.13 2.53
C VAL A 452 -0.81 36.60 1.15
N GLU A 453 -1.19 35.36 0.87
CA GLU A 453 -1.00 34.76 -0.45
C GLU A 453 -1.63 35.71 -1.47
N ASP A 454 -0.81 36.18 -2.41
CA ASP A 454 -1.19 37.27 -3.28
C ASP A 454 -2.48 36.86 -4.02
N LYS A 455 -3.55 37.65 -3.85
CA LYS A 455 -4.85 37.40 -4.49
C LYS A 455 -4.70 37.13 -5.99
N ARG A 456 -3.66 37.70 -6.60
CA ARG A 456 -3.28 37.48 -8.00
C ARG A 456 -2.75 36.06 -8.26
N ILE A 457 -1.84 35.52 -7.45
CA ILE A 457 -1.38 34.12 -7.58
C ILE A 457 -2.57 33.16 -7.46
N ARG A 458 -3.44 33.39 -6.47
CA ARG A 458 -4.67 32.59 -6.29
C ARG A 458 -5.61 32.67 -7.50
N SER A 459 -5.67 33.81 -8.21
CA SER A 459 -6.46 33.93 -9.44
C SER A 459 -5.87 33.13 -10.59
N ILE A 460 -4.54 33.05 -10.71
CA ILE A 460 -3.86 32.22 -11.70
C ILE A 460 -4.12 30.74 -11.43
N HIS A 461 -4.00 30.29 -10.18
CA HIS A 461 -4.31 28.90 -9.79
C HIS A 461 -5.78 28.54 -10.07
N LYS A 462 -6.72 29.45 -9.83
CA LYS A 462 -8.15 29.23 -10.17
C LYS A 462 -8.40 29.11 -11.67
N ALA A 463 -7.67 29.85 -12.49
CA ALA A 463 -7.75 29.71 -13.94
C ALA A 463 -7.23 28.33 -14.39
N LEU A 464 -6.13 27.84 -13.78
CA LEU A 464 -5.62 26.49 -14.00
C LEU A 464 -6.60 25.39 -13.55
N ASP A 465 -7.32 25.59 -12.45
CA ASP A 465 -8.40 24.71 -11.99
C ASP A 465 -9.58 24.62 -12.96
N SER A 466 -9.77 25.66 -13.77
CA SER A 466 -10.84 25.76 -14.76
C SER A 466 -10.39 25.33 -16.15
N ASP A 467 -9.18 24.79 -16.27
CA ASP A 467 -8.49 24.44 -17.52
C ASP A 467 -8.38 25.61 -18.53
N ASP A 468 -8.43 26.86 -18.06
CA ASP A 468 -8.42 28.06 -18.90
C ASP A 468 -7.00 28.66 -19.00
N VAL A 469 -6.16 28.04 -19.83
CA VAL A 469 -4.77 28.47 -20.03
C VAL A 469 -4.67 29.82 -20.76
N GLU A 470 -5.70 30.18 -21.55
CA GLU A 470 -5.76 31.51 -22.17
C GLU A 470 -5.95 32.60 -21.11
N LEU A 471 -6.84 32.39 -20.15
CA LEU A 471 -7.01 33.27 -19.00
C LEU A 471 -5.74 33.36 -18.17
N VAL A 472 -5.02 32.25 -17.96
CA VAL A 472 -3.67 32.29 -17.34
C VAL A 472 -2.76 33.23 -18.13
N GLY A 473 -2.71 33.09 -19.46
CA GLY A 473 -1.92 33.96 -20.34
C GLY A 473 -2.33 35.45 -20.27
N LEU A 474 -3.63 35.75 -20.09
CA LEU A 474 -4.13 37.11 -19.90
C LEU A 474 -3.76 37.68 -18.54
N LEU A 475 -3.96 36.91 -17.46
CA LEU A 475 -3.62 37.30 -16.09
C LEU A 475 -2.11 37.60 -15.96
N LEU A 476 -1.26 36.82 -16.63
CA LEU A 476 0.19 37.05 -16.68
C LEU A 476 0.61 38.25 -17.54
N LYS A 477 -0.24 38.71 -18.46
CA LYS A 477 0.01 39.94 -19.25
C LYS A 477 -0.45 41.18 -18.51
N GLU A 478 -1.54 41.08 -17.76
CA GLU A 478 -2.13 42.19 -16.99
C GLU A 478 -1.46 42.40 -15.63
N SER A 479 -0.79 41.39 -15.09
CA SER A 479 -0.06 41.46 -13.82
C SER A 479 1.45 41.38 -14.03
N ASP A 480 2.23 41.96 -13.10
CA ASP A 480 3.69 41.86 -13.08
C ASP A 480 4.20 40.49 -12.59
N ILE A 481 3.31 39.51 -12.40
CA ILE A 481 3.63 38.19 -11.84
C ILE A 481 4.00 37.23 -12.97
N THR A 482 5.13 36.55 -12.81
CA THR A 482 5.60 35.52 -13.74
C THR A 482 5.03 34.13 -13.40
N LEU A 483 5.12 33.19 -14.36
CA LEU A 483 4.73 31.78 -14.12
C LEU A 483 5.51 31.15 -12.96
N ASP A 484 6.78 31.52 -12.80
CA ASP A 484 7.68 31.02 -11.77
C ASP A 484 7.34 31.57 -10.39
N GLU A 485 7.06 32.88 -10.29
CA GLU A 485 6.63 33.52 -9.04
C GLU A 485 5.27 32.98 -8.56
N ALA A 486 4.38 32.63 -9.50
CA ALA A 486 3.11 31.99 -9.17
C ALA A 486 3.23 30.48 -8.88
N TYR A 487 4.41 29.87 -9.03
CA TYR A 487 4.59 28.41 -9.02
C TYR A 487 3.55 27.67 -9.91
N ALA A 488 3.15 28.30 -11.02
CA ALA A 488 2.04 27.85 -11.84
C ALA A 488 2.30 26.47 -12.47
N LEU A 489 3.55 26.18 -12.83
CA LEU A 489 3.93 24.87 -13.36
C LEU A 489 3.89 23.78 -12.27
N HIS A 490 4.36 24.06 -11.04
CA HIS A 490 4.20 23.12 -9.91
C HIS A 490 2.73 22.84 -9.64
N TYR A 491 1.88 23.88 -9.65
CA TYR A 491 0.44 23.73 -9.45
C TYR A 491 -0.20 22.87 -10.55
N ALA A 492 0.06 23.19 -11.82
CA ALA A 492 -0.48 22.43 -12.95
C ALA A 492 -0.03 20.96 -12.92
N VAL A 493 1.25 20.73 -12.60
CA VAL A 493 1.81 19.38 -12.48
C VAL A 493 1.23 18.63 -11.28
N ALA A 494 0.89 19.29 -10.17
CA ALA A 494 0.29 18.64 -9.01
C ALA A 494 -1.18 18.29 -9.22
N TYR A 495 -1.98 19.23 -9.76
CA TYR A 495 -3.45 19.17 -9.65
C TYR A 495 -4.20 19.14 -10.98
N CYS A 496 -3.61 19.61 -12.08
CA CYS A 496 -4.32 19.70 -13.36
C CYS A 496 -4.13 18.45 -14.22
N ASP A 497 -4.91 18.38 -15.31
CA ASP A 497 -4.79 17.32 -16.31
C ASP A 497 -3.49 17.40 -17.12
N PRO A 498 -2.95 16.26 -17.61
CA PRO A 498 -1.74 16.25 -18.43
C PRO A 498 -1.81 17.10 -19.71
N LYS A 499 -3.02 17.45 -20.18
CA LYS A 499 -3.22 18.38 -21.30
C LYS A 499 -2.88 19.81 -20.92
N VAL A 500 -3.44 20.30 -19.81
CA VAL A 500 -3.16 21.63 -19.24
C VAL A 500 -1.68 21.79 -18.95
N VAL A 501 -1.01 20.76 -18.40
CA VAL A 501 0.45 20.80 -18.18
C VAL A 501 1.22 21.10 -19.47
N LYS A 502 0.85 20.47 -20.60
CA LYS A 502 1.51 20.72 -21.90
C LYS A 502 1.25 22.12 -22.42
N GLU A 503 0.04 22.64 -22.24
CA GLU A 503 -0.33 23.99 -22.66
C GLU A 503 0.39 25.05 -21.84
N VAL A 504 0.51 24.86 -20.52
CA VAL A 504 1.29 25.72 -19.62
C VAL A 504 2.78 25.70 -19.99
N LEU A 505 3.36 24.54 -20.32
CA LEU A 505 4.73 24.46 -20.86
C LEU A 505 4.86 25.21 -22.20
N GLY A 506 3.82 25.19 -23.03
CA GLY A 506 3.75 25.92 -24.31
C GLY A 506 3.80 27.44 -24.18
N LEU A 507 3.53 28.00 -22.99
CA LEU A 507 3.69 29.44 -22.72
C LEU A 507 5.16 29.90 -22.71
N GLY A 508 6.12 28.98 -22.72
CA GLY A 508 7.53 29.28 -23.07
C GLY A 508 8.37 29.94 -21.97
N LYS A 509 7.82 30.19 -20.78
CA LYS A 509 8.41 31.11 -19.78
C LYS A 509 8.71 30.53 -18.39
N ALA A 510 8.24 29.32 -18.08
CA ALA A 510 8.46 28.71 -16.77
C ALA A 510 9.87 28.10 -16.65
N ASN A 511 10.47 27.98 -15.47
CA ASN A 511 11.68 27.22 -15.25
C ASN A 511 11.34 25.80 -14.72
N PRO A 512 11.64 24.72 -15.47
CA PRO A 512 11.30 23.36 -15.04
C PRO A 512 12.18 22.85 -13.87
N ASN A 513 13.30 23.51 -13.57
CA ASN A 513 14.18 23.15 -12.46
C ASN A 513 13.98 24.08 -11.25
N LEU A 514 12.96 24.96 -11.29
CA LEU A 514 12.59 25.79 -10.15
C LEU A 514 12.21 24.90 -8.96
N ARG A 515 12.81 25.20 -7.80
CA ARG A 515 12.49 24.53 -6.53
C ARG A 515 11.42 25.33 -5.79
N ASN A 516 10.38 24.66 -5.30
CA ASN A 516 9.37 25.28 -4.43
C ASN A 516 9.93 25.51 -3.01
N SER A 517 9.10 26.03 -2.11
CA SER A 517 9.45 26.29 -0.71
C SER A 517 9.96 25.07 0.06
N ARG A 518 9.61 23.85 -0.39
CA ARG A 518 10.03 22.57 0.18
C ARG A 518 11.25 21.97 -0.52
N GLY A 519 11.80 22.68 -1.52
CA GLY A 519 12.93 22.23 -2.32
C GLY A 519 12.58 21.25 -3.44
N HIS A 520 11.29 21.05 -3.75
CA HIS A 520 10.85 20.16 -4.83
C HIS A 520 10.86 20.87 -6.19
N THR A 521 11.46 20.24 -7.19
CA THR A 521 11.25 20.61 -8.60
C THR A 521 9.92 20.04 -9.11
N VAL A 522 9.44 20.52 -10.27
CA VAL A 522 8.21 19.98 -10.88
C VAL A 522 8.34 18.49 -11.22
N LEU A 523 9.56 18.01 -11.47
CA LEU A 523 9.80 16.58 -11.73
C LEU A 523 9.64 15.72 -10.47
N HIS A 524 10.00 16.23 -9.29
CA HIS A 524 9.72 15.57 -8.01
C HIS A 524 8.21 15.48 -7.75
N VAL A 525 7.47 16.56 -8.05
CA VAL A 525 6.00 16.57 -7.93
C VAL A 525 5.37 15.59 -8.92
N ALA A 526 5.83 15.57 -10.17
CA ALA A 526 5.37 14.63 -11.19
C ALA A 526 5.68 13.16 -10.84
N ALA A 527 6.82 12.90 -10.23
CA ALA A 527 7.22 11.57 -9.75
C ALA A 527 6.22 11.00 -8.73
N ARG A 528 5.65 11.84 -7.85
CA ARG A 528 4.60 11.42 -6.91
C ARG A 528 3.28 11.03 -7.59
N ARG A 529 2.92 11.66 -8.71
CA ARG A 529 1.72 11.33 -9.49
C ARG A 529 1.85 10.03 -10.28
N LYS A 530 3.08 9.58 -10.56
CA LYS A 530 3.39 8.38 -11.35
C LYS A 530 2.67 8.35 -12.71
N LEU A 531 2.65 9.50 -13.41
CA LEU A 531 2.04 9.65 -14.72
C LEU A 531 3.11 9.88 -15.80
N PRO A 532 3.39 8.89 -16.69
CA PRO A 532 4.33 9.07 -17.79
C PRO A 532 3.95 10.22 -18.74
N SER A 533 2.64 10.48 -18.89
CA SER A 533 2.10 11.56 -19.73
C SER A 533 2.47 12.97 -19.25
N VAL A 534 2.85 13.12 -17.98
CA VAL A 534 3.34 14.36 -17.37
C VAL A 534 4.87 14.38 -17.35
N LEU A 535 5.51 13.24 -17.01
CA LEU A 535 6.97 13.13 -16.96
C LEU A 535 7.63 13.38 -18.31
N VAL A 536 7.13 12.78 -19.40
CA VAL A 536 7.76 12.88 -20.72
C VAL A 536 7.81 14.33 -21.24
N PRO A 537 6.71 15.12 -21.21
CA PRO A 537 6.78 16.54 -21.57
C PRO A 537 7.76 17.35 -20.72
N LEU A 538 7.82 17.10 -19.41
CA LEU A 538 8.72 17.84 -18.51
C LEU A 538 10.20 17.56 -18.85
N LEU A 539 10.56 16.29 -19.05
CA LEU A 539 11.92 15.89 -19.44
C LEU A 539 12.31 16.48 -20.81
N LYS A 540 11.40 16.45 -21.79
CA LYS A 540 11.62 17.09 -23.11
C LYS A 540 11.86 18.60 -23.01
N TRP A 541 11.29 19.23 -21.98
CA TRP A 541 11.38 20.67 -21.78
C TRP A 541 12.56 21.07 -20.85
N GLY A 542 13.46 20.13 -20.55
CA GLY A 542 14.70 20.38 -19.80
C GLY A 542 14.60 20.20 -18.29
N ALA A 543 13.57 19.51 -17.78
CA ALA A 543 13.54 19.12 -16.36
C ALA A 543 14.65 18.08 -16.08
N SER A 544 15.48 18.33 -15.07
CA SER A 544 16.59 17.45 -14.70
C SER A 544 16.15 16.38 -13.69
N ALA A 545 16.43 15.11 -14.03
CA ALA A 545 16.20 13.96 -13.14
C ALA A 545 17.27 13.77 -12.05
N SER A 546 18.35 14.55 -12.09
CA SER A 546 19.45 14.48 -11.11
C SER A 546 19.29 15.45 -9.94
N GLU A 547 18.35 16.39 -10.02
CA GLU A 547 18.05 17.32 -8.93
C GLU A 547 17.61 16.56 -7.66
N THR A 548 17.99 17.10 -6.50
CA THR A 548 17.65 16.51 -5.21
C THR A 548 16.83 17.46 -4.35
N THR A 549 15.85 16.90 -3.64
CA THR A 549 15.11 17.59 -2.57
C THR A 549 16.02 17.95 -1.39
N LEU A 550 15.51 18.73 -0.42
CA LEU A 550 16.28 19.11 0.78
C LEU A 550 16.73 17.91 1.62
N ASP A 551 15.98 16.82 1.59
CA ASP A 551 16.29 15.54 2.22
C ASP A 551 17.07 14.57 1.32
N GLY A 552 17.56 15.04 0.16
CA GLY A 552 18.48 14.31 -0.70
C GLY A 552 17.81 13.25 -1.59
N GLN A 553 16.50 13.30 -1.79
CA GLN A 553 15.79 12.38 -2.68
C GLN A 553 15.82 12.90 -4.12
N THR A 554 16.10 12.02 -5.07
CA THR A 554 15.89 12.28 -6.50
C THR A 554 14.45 11.95 -6.90
N PRO A 555 13.97 12.44 -8.06
CA PRO A 555 12.67 12.02 -8.60
C PRO A 555 12.53 10.50 -8.77
N VAL A 556 13.63 9.82 -9.16
CA VAL A 556 13.69 8.34 -9.24
C VAL A 556 13.45 7.71 -7.87
N ALA A 557 14.16 8.19 -6.84
CA ALA A 557 14.02 7.67 -5.48
C ALA A 557 12.59 7.82 -4.95
N ILE A 558 11.94 8.97 -5.20
CA ILE A 558 10.53 9.18 -4.86
C ILE A 558 9.63 8.15 -5.56
N CYS A 559 9.79 7.94 -6.88
CA CYS A 559 9.01 6.93 -7.60
C CYS A 559 9.20 5.52 -7.00
N ARG A 560 10.45 5.12 -6.74
CA ARG A 560 10.76 3.80 -6.17
C ARG A 560 10.15 3.63 -4.78
N ARG A 561 10.22 4.66 -3.92
CA ARG A 561 9.64 4.63 -2.57
C ARG A 561 8.11 4.55 -2.53
N LEU A 562 7.45 4.99 -3.59
CA LEU A 562 5.99 4.93 -3.71
C LEU A 562 5.49 3.69 -4.48
N THR A 563 6.36 2.98 -5.21
CA THR A 563 5.97 1.86 -6.08
C THR A 563 6.09 0.53 -5.34
N ARG A 564 5.04 -0.30 -5.44
CA ARG A 564 5.00 -1.65 -4.86
C ARG A 564 5.79 -2.63 -5.74
N PRO A 565 6.46 -3.66 -5.18
CA PRO A 565 7.09 -4.71 -5.97
C PRO A 565 6.14 -5.38 -6.96
N LYS A 566 4.87 -5.63 -6.57
CA LYS A 566 3.84 -6.17 -7.46
C LYS A 566 3.68 -5.32 -8.72
N ASP A 567 3.48 -4.01 -8.57
CA ASP A 567 3.29 -3.08 -9.71
C ASP A 567 4.55 -2.98 -10.59
N PHE A 568 5.73 -3.12 -10.00
CA PHE A 568 7.00 -3.07 -10.72
C PHE A 568 7.30 -4.34 -11.52
N LEU A 569 6.95 -5.51 -10.98
CA LEU A 569 7.25 -6.83 -11.54
C LEU A 569 6.15 -7.36 -12.47
N GLU A 570 4.95 -6.78 -12.44
CA GLU A 570 3.82 -7.21 -13.28
C GLU A 570 4.22 -7.14 -14.76
N ASN A 571 4.47 -8.32 -15.33
CA ASN A 571 4.86 -8.46 -16.73
C ASN A 571 3.65 -8.22 -17.61
N THR A 572 3.83 -7.38 -18.62
CA THR A 572 2.81 -7.10 -19.61
C THR A 572 2.52 -8.38 -20.39
N GLN A 573 1.31 -8.92 -20.27
CA GLN A 573 0.84 -9.93 -21.22
C GLN A 573 0.87 -9.29 -22.62
N THR A 574 1.31 -10.05 -23.63
CA THR A 574 1.55 -9.56 -25.00
C THR A 574 0.33 -8.81 -25.54
N GLY A 575 0.42 -7.47 -25.62
CA GLY A 575 -0.63 -6.58 -26.12
C GLY A 575 -1.28 -5.63 -25.11
N GLN A 576 -0.96 -5.71 -23.81
CA GLN A 576 -1.42 -4.74 -22.80
C GLN A 576 -0.41 -3.58 -22.60
N GLU A 577 -0.87 -2.44 -22.09
CA GLU A 577 0.01 -1.31 -21.74
C GLU A 577 0.90 -1.67 -20.54
N SER A 578 2.20 -1.36 -20.60
CA SER A 578 3.12 -1.58 -19.48
C SER A 578 2.69 -0.80 -18.23
N ASN A 579 2.88 -1.39 -17.04
CA ASN A 579 2.54 -0.74 -15.78
C ASN A 579 3.19 0.66 -15.71
N LYS A 580 2.37 1.68 -15.42
CA LYS A 580 2.76 3.10 -15.46
C LYS A 580 3.91 3.39 -14.50
N ASP A 581 3.97 2.71 -13.36
CA ASP A 581 4.97 2.93 -12.32
C ASP A 581 6.37 2.49 -12.79
N ARG A 582 6.46 1.30 -13.39
CA ARG A 582 7.69 0.79 -14.02
C ARG A 582 8.16 1.70 -15.15
N MET A 583 7.23 2.20 -15.98
CA MET A 583 7.56 3.17 -17.03
C MET A 583 8.14 4.46 -16.45
N CYS A 584 7.53 5.01 -15.39
CA CYS A 584 8.01 6.24 -14.74
C CYS A 584 9.44 6.06 -14.20
N ILE A 585 9.70 4.96 -13.49
CA ILE A 585 11.02 4.64 -12.96
C ILE A 585 12.04 4.55 -14.11
N GLY A 586 11.77 3.74 -15.13
CA GLY A 586 12.69 3.56 -16.26
C GLY A 586 12.89 4.83 -17.11
N LEU A 587 11.90 5.73 -17.18
CA LEU A 587 12.05 7.03 -17.84
C LEU A 587 13.02 7.94 -17.08
N LEU A 588 12.85 8.03 -15.76
CA LEU A 588 13.68 8.86 -14.90
C LEU A 588 15.09 8.29 -14.74
N GLU A 589 15.25 6.97 -14.64
CA GLU A 589 16.56 6.30 -14.60
C GLU A 589 17.34 6.56 -15.89
N ARG A 590 16.73 6.40 -17.06
CA ARG A 590 17.40 6.70 -18.35
C ARG A 590 17.86 8.16 -18.45
N ASP A 591 17.07 9.09 -17.92
CA ASP A 591 17.41 10.51 -17.99
C ASP A 591 18.53 10.87 -17.00
N ALA A 592 18.49 10.34 -15.78
CA ALA A 592 19.56 10.45 -14.81
C ALA A 592 20.86 9.78 -15.31
N GLU A 593 20.74 8.65 -16.00
CA GLU A 593 21.85 7.94 -16.63
C GLU A 593 22.48 8.70 -17.78
N LYS A 594 21.74 9.49 -18.58
CA LYS A 594 22.35 10.35 -19.61
C LYS A 594 23.30 11.37 -18.99
N LEU A 595 22.92 11.94 -17.86
CA LEU A 595 23.77 12.88 -17.11
C LEU A 595 24.92 12.16 -16.41
N ASN A 596 24.69 10.95 -15.89
CA ASN A 596 25.73 10.12 -15.28
C ASN A 596 26.70 9.51 -16.32
N LEU A 597 26.28 9.19 -17.54
CA LEU A 597 27.15 8.77 -18.66
C LEU A 597 28.10 9.92 -19.04
N TRP A 598 27.61 11.17 -18.98
CA TRP A 598 28.45 12.36 -19.08
C TRP A 598 29.32 12.63 -17.83
N GLU A 599 29.15 11.87 -16.74
CA GLU A 599 29.94 11.94 -15.49
C GLU A 599 30.86 10.73 -15.24
N HIS A 600 30.54 9.54 -15.75
CA HIS A 600 31.22 8.28 -15.43
C HIS A 600 32.02 7.65 -16.57
N GLU A 601 31.86 8.09 -17.83
CA GLU A 601 32.80 7.68 -18.88
C GLU A 601 34.07 8.55 -18.98
N ILE A 602 34.19 9.64 -18.20
CA ILE A 602 35.44 10.44 -18.12
C ILE A 602 35.69 10.94 -16.69
N ALA A 603 35.71 10.03 -15.71
CA ALA A 603 36.13 10.37 -14.35
C ALA A 603 37.66 10.60 -14.23
N ASP A 604 38.45 10.24 -15.24
CA ASP A 604 39.91 10.36 -15.22
C ASP A 604 40.48 11.63 -15.89
N ASP A 605 39.67 12.55 -16.42
CA ASP A 605 40.19 13.90 -16.68
C ASP A 605 39.12 15.02 -16.66
N LEU A 606 39.03 15.71 -15.52
CA LEU A 606 38.27 16.97 -15.37
C LEU A 606 38.68 18.00 -16.45
N HIS A 607 39.91 17.93 -16.98
CA HIS A 607 40.36 18.84 -18.04
C HIS A 607 39.75 18.48 -19.40
N VAL A 608 39.70 17.20 -19.80
CA VAL A 608 39.03 16.77 -21.04
C VAL A 608 37.56 17.23 -21.07
N ARG A 609 36.83 17.10 -19.95
CA ARG A 609 35.43 17.56 -19.87
C ARG A 609 35.31 19.08 -19.97
N LEU A 610 36.25 19.81 -19.36
CA LEU A 610 36.29 21.26 -19.46
C LEU A 610 36.61 21.70 -20.91
N ASP A 611 37.59 21.05 -21.54
CA ASP A 611 38.00 21.32 -22.92
C ASP A 611 36.85 21.05 -23.90
N TYR A 612 36.14 19.93 -23.76
CA TYR A 612 34.95 19.64 -24.57
C TYR A 612 33.86 20.71 -24.44
N LEU A 613 33.53 21.11 -23.21
CA LEU A 613 32.50 22.14 -22.98
C LEU A 613 32.96 23.51 -23.48
N GLU A 614 34.24 23.83 -23.36
CA GLU A 614 34.84 25.06 -23.90
C GLU A 614 34.80 25.07 -25.42
N ASP A 615 35.17 23.97 -26.06
CA ASP A 615 35.16 23.82 -27.51
C ASP A 615 33.73 23.84 -28.05
N ARG A 616 32.79 23.15 -27.41
CA ARG A 616 31.36 23.19 -27.75
C ARG A 616 30.80 24.61 -27.69
N VAL A 617 31.08 25.33 -26.60
CA VAL A 617 30.62 26.72 -26.42
C VAL A 617 31.36 27.67 -27.37
N ALA A 618 32.62 27.40 -27.72
CA ALA A 618 33.37 28.16 -28.71
C ALA A 618 32.82 27.98 -30.13
N PHE A 619 32.50 26.75 -30.53
CA PHE A 619 31.83 26.44 -31.80
C PHE A 619 30.44 27.07 -31.87
N ALA A 620 29.66 26.97 -30.79
CA ALA A 620 28.38 27.65 -30.68
C ALA A 620 28.52 29.17 -30.86
N ARG A 621 29.53 29.81 -30.24
CA ARG A 621 29.81 31.24 -30.45
C ARG A 621 30.23 31.57 -31.88
N LEU A 622 30.93 30.66 -32.56
CA LEU A 622 31.39 30.87 -33.93
C LEU A 622 30.24 30.75 -34.94
N LEU A 623 29.34 29.79 -34.74
CA LEU A 623 28.24 29.51 -35.65
C LEU A 623 27.01 30.40 -35.36
N PHE A 624 26.75 30.71 -34.08
CA PHE A 624 25.60 31.49 -33.62
C PHE A 624 25.96 32.38 -32.41
N PRO A 625 26.67 33.50 -32.64
CA PRO A 625 27.20 34.35 -31.58
C PRO A 625 26.12 35.07 -30.75
N ALA A 626 24.98 35.44 -31.36
CA ALA A 626 23.93 36.18 -30.68
C ALA A 626 23.14 35.28 -29.72
N GLU A 627 22.87 34.06 -30.16
CA GLU A 627 22.15 33.00 -29.47
C GLU A 627 22.98 32.46 -28.31
N THR A 628 24.29 32.25 -28.53
CA THR A 628 25.19 31.85 -27.44
C THR A 628 25.36 32.95 -26.42
N LYS A 629 25.37 34.21 -26.84
CA LYS A 629 25.40 35.37 -25.93
C LYS A 629 24.11 35.43 -25.09
N LEU A 630 22.95 35.22 -25.71
CA LEU A 630 21.66 35.16 -25.03
C LEU A 630 21.60 33.98 -24.03
N ALA A 631 22.01 32.78 -24.45
CA ALA A 631 22.06 31.60 -23.59
C ALA A 631 22.99 31.79 -22.38
N LYS A 632 24.13 32.46 -22.59
CA LYS A 632 25.07 32.82 -21.52
C LYS A 632 24.48 33.87 -20.57
N GLU A 633 23.89 34.94 -21.09
CA GLU A 633 23.23 35.98 -20.28
C GLU A 633 22.09 35.38 -19.43
N MET A 634 21.32 34.46 -19.99
CA MET A 634 20.27 33.72 -19.28
C MET A 634 20.85 32.80 -18.20
N ALA A 635 21.90 32.04 -18.50
CA ALA A 635 22.60 31.19 -17.52
C ALA A 635 23.20 32.00 -16.35
N ASP A 636 23.74 33.19 -16.63
CA ASP A 636 24.30 34.09 -15.62
C ASP A 636 23.20 34.70 -14.73
N THR A 637 22.03 35.05 -15.30
CA THR A 637 20.87 35.52 -14.52
C THR A 637 20.29 34.44 -13.58
N HIS A 638 20.26 33.18 -14.02
CA HIS A 638 19.84 32.05 -13.18
C HIS A 638 20.85 31.75 -12.05
N SER A 639 22.14 31.95 -12.29
CA SER A 639 23.19 31.72 -11.29
C SER A 639 23.21 32.79 -10.18
N THR A 640 22.80 34.02 -10.50
CA THR A 640 22.77 35.15 -9.55
C THR A 640 21.63 35.02 -8.51
N SER A 641 20.61 34.21 -8.79
CA SER A 641 19.48 33.95 -7.88
C SER A 641 19.78 32.89 -6.80
N VAL A 642 20.80 32.04 -6.98
CA VAL A 642 21.05 30.87 -6.10
C VAL A 642 22.11 31.14 -5.03
N TYR A 643 22.89 32.22 -5.15
CA TYR A 643 23.88 32.62 -4.15
C TYR A 643 23.92 34.16 -3.96
N SER A 644 22.87 34.72 -3.35
CA SER A 644 22.93 36.07 -2.77
C SER A 644 23.77 36.03 -1.50
N GLY A 645 25.10 35.98 -1.65
CA GLY A 645 25.99 35.95 -0.50
C GLY A 645 27.46 35.71 -0.83
N LEU A 646 28.00 36.36 -1.87
CA LEU A 646 29.44 36.63 -2.03
C LEU A 646 29.60 37.76 -3.06
N THR A 647 30.24 38.85 -2.62
CA THR A 647 30.40 40.11 -3.34
C THR A 647 31.07 39.97 -4.72
N ALA A 648 30.43 40.57 -5.72
CA ALA A 648 30.92 40.68 -7.09
C ALA A 648 32.25 41.45 -7.17
N SER A 649 33.26 40.82 -7.77
CA SER A 649 34.38 41.52 -8.41
C SER A 649 34.07 41.66 -9.89
N ARG A 650 33.79 42.89 -10.33
CA ARG A 650 33.74 43.27 -11.74
C ARG A 650 35.15 43.23 -12.31
N GLY A 651 35.41 42.35 -13.27
CA GLY A 651 36.66 42.34 -14.03
C GLY A 651 36.48 41.83 -15.45
N SER A 652 36.19 42.77 -16.34
CA SER A 652 36.84 42.98 -17.65
C SER A 652 37.20 41.76 -18.50
N SER A 653 36.61 41.75 -19.70
CA SER A 653 37.09 41.08 -20.91
C SER A 653 38.60 41.20 -21.09
N GLY A 654 39.28 40.06 -21.23
CA GLY A 654 40.69 39.99 -21.64
C GLY A 654 41.30 38.63 -21.33
N ASN A 655 42.04 38.07 -22.30
CA ASN A 655 42.79 36.82 -22.19
C ASN A 655 43.54 36.67 -20.86
N LEU A 656 43.30 35.58 -20.11
CA LEU A 656 44.06 35.25 -18.91
C LEU A 656 44.51 33.79 -18.95
N ARG A 657 45.71 33.58 -19.51
CA ARG A 657 46.66 32.58 -19.00
C ARG A 657 47.41 33.19 -17.79
N GLU A 658 46.68 33.72 -16.81
CA GLU A 658 47.27 34.09 -15.52
C GLU A 658 47.27 32.85 -14.63
N VAL A 659 48.44 32.24 -14.52
CA VAL A 659 48.72 31.24 -13.51
C VAL A 659 49.01 32.02 -12.22
N ASP A 660 48.04 32.07 -11.32
CA ASP A 660 48.27 32.59 -9.97
C ASP A 660 49.11 31.56 -9.19
N LEU A 661 50.38 31.90 -8.98
CA LEU A 661 51.39 31.00 -8.39
C LEU A 661 51.17 30.73 -6.88
N ASN A 662 50.15 31.35 -6.27
CA ASN A 662 49.81 31.19 -4.85
C ASN A 662 48.49 30.42 -4.61
N GLU A 663 47.87 29.85 -5.64
CA GLU A 663 46.58 29.17 -5.52
C GLU A 663 46.72 27.76 -4.92
N THR A 664 46.00 27.48 -3.83
CA THR A 664 45.98 26.15 -3.21
C THR A 664 45.32 25.13 -4.15
N PRO A 665 45.72 23.84 -4.12
CA PRO A 665 45.12 22.80 -4.95
C PRO A 665 43.59 22.72 -4.81
N SER A 666 43.07 22.97 -3.61
CA SER A 666 41.63 23.03 -3.33
C SER A 666 40.94 24.26 -3.93
N GLY A 667 41.62 25.40 -4.04
CA GLY A 667 41.13 26.60 -4.72
C GLY A 667 41.04 26.40 -6.23
N ARG A 668 42.09 25.80 -6.82
CA ARG A 668 42.13 25.48 -8.26
C ARG A 668 41.03 24.51 -8.67
N THR A 669 40.80 23.44 -7.90
CA THR A 669 39.71 22.49 -8.17
C THR A 669 38.33 23.14 -8.07
N LYS A 670 38.11 23.99 -7.05
CA LYS A 670 36.86 24.74 -6.92
C LYS A 670 36.63 25.69 -8.10
N ARG A 671 37.67 26.41 -8.56
CA ARG A 671 37.55 27.30 -9.74
C ARG A 671 37.21 26.53 -11.00
N LEU A 672 37.85 25.38 -11.22
CA LEU A 672 37.57 24.51 -12.37
C LEU A 672 36.14 23.97 -12.33
N GLN A 673 35.66 23.56 -11.16
CA GLN A 673 34.27 23.14 -10.97
C GLN A 673 33.27 24.29 -11.23
N THR A 674 33.51 25.49 -10.70
CA THR A 674 32.64 26.66 -10.97
C THR A 674 32.61 27.01 -12.45
N ARG A 675 33.76 26.96 -13.13
CA ARG A 675 33.87 27.21 -14.57
C ARG A 675 33.14 26.15 -15.39
N MET A 676 33.30 24.89 -15.03
CA MET A 676 32.58 23.77 -15.65
C MET A 676 31.06 23.94 -15.49
N GLN A 677 30.59 24.30 -14.28
CA GLN A 677 29.17 24.52 -14.01
C GLN A 677 28.61 25.67 -14.86
N ALA A 678 29.34 26.77 -15.01
CA ALA A 678 28.90 27.90 -15.85
C ALA A 678 28.78 27.51 -17.33
N LEU A 679 29.72 26.69 -17.84
CA LEU A 679 29.66 26.17 -19.21
C LEU A 679 28.50 25.19 -19.37
N LEU A 680 28.29 24.28 -18.42
CA LEU A 680 27.16 23.35 -18.41
C LEU A 680 25.82 24.09 -18.47
N ASN A 681 25.61 25.09 -17.61
CA ASN A 681 24.40 25.90 -17.60
C ASN A 681 24.19 26.62 -18.94
N THR A 682 25.27 27.12 -19.56
CA THR A 682 25.19 27.77 -20.88
C THR A 682 24.79 26.77 -21.97
N VAL A 683 25.36 25.57 -21.94
CA VAL A 683 25.03 24.47 -22.86
C VAL A 683 23.58 24.03 -22.70
N GLU A 684 23.10 23.92 -21.46
CA GLU A 684 21.71 23.55 -21.14
C GLU A 684 20.71 24.61 -21.63
N MET A 685 21.01 25.89 -21.43
CA MET A 685 20.19 26.97 -22.00
C MET A 685 20.19 26.92 -23.53
N GLY A 686 21.33 26.61 -24.15
CA GLY A 686 21.41 26.39 -25.59
C GLY A 686 20.49 25.26 -26.07
N ARG A 687 20.48 24.12 -25.38
CA ARG A 687 19.58 22.98 -25.66
C ARG A 687 18.11 23.35 -25.51
N ARG A 688 17.81 24.23 -24.56
CA ARG A 688 16.45 24.68 -24.25
C ARG A 688 15.86 25.61 -25.30
N PHE A 689 16.64 26.59 -25.76
CA PHE A 689 16.17 27.57 -26.75
C PHE A 689 16.39 27.12 -28.19
N PHE A 690 17.41 26.32 -28.45
CA PHE A 690 17.76 25.87 -29.81
C PHE A 690 18.06 24.35 -29.79
N PRO A 691 17.02 23.51 -29.59
CA PRO A 691 17.19 22.07 -29.43
C PRO A 691 17.74 21.41 -30.69
N ASN A 692 17.24 21.76 -31.88
CA ASN A 692 17.71 21.16 -33.13
C ASN A 692 19.15 21.62 -33.44
N CYS A 693 19.48 22.90 -33.23
CA CYS A 693 20.86 23.39 -33.37
C CYS A 693 21.83 22.70 -32.41
N SER A 694 21.39 22.49 -31.16
CA SER A 694 22.20 21.82 -30.15
C SER A 694 22.45 20.35 -30.50
N GLU A 695 21.46 19.65 -31.06
CA GLU A 695 21.61 18.26 -31.50
C GLU A 695 22.58 18.12 -32.68
N VAL A 696 22.54 19.04 -33.66
CA VAL A 696 23.50 19.06 -34.77
C VAL A 696 24.92 19.29 -34.26
N LEU A 697 25.10 20.20 -33.31
CA LEU A 697 26.40 20.42 -32.68
C LEU A 697 26.88 19.20 -31.91
N ASP A 698 26.04 18.55 -31.12
CA ASP A 698 26.48 17.38 -30.36
C ASP A 698 26.90 16.22 -31.27
N LYS A 699 26.13 15.95 -32.33
CA LYS A 699 26.50 14.93 -33.33
C LYS A 699 27.84 15.25 -33.98
N PHE A 700 28.05 16.51 -34.34
CA PHE A 700 29.33 16.94 -34.91
C PHE A 700 30.49 16.79 -33.93
N LEU A 701 30.26 17.08 -32.65
CA LEU A 701 31.27 16.97 -31.60
C LEU A 701 31.57 15.51 -31.20
N ASP A 702 30.60 14.60 -31.34
CA ASP A 702 30.75 13.18 -31.02
C ASP A 702 31.46 12.40 -32.15
N ASP A 703 31.32 12.85 -33.41
CA ASP A 703 31.91 12.19 -34.59
C ASP A 703 33.41 12.51 -34.83
N GLU A 704 33.96 13.57 -34.23
CA GLU A 704 35.33 14.04 -34.49
C GLU A 704 36.17 14.21 -33.20
N LEU A 705 36.88 13.15 -32.80
CA LEU A 705 37.64 13.04 -31.55
C LEU A 705 38.92 13.93 -31.42
N ASP A 706 39.18 14.90 -32.31
CA ASP A 706 40.36 15.79 -32.22
C ASP A 706 40.01 17.27 -32.51
N MET A 707 39.48 17.93 -31.47
CA MET A 707 38.81 19.23 -31.49
C MET A 707 39.70 20.47 -31.68
N ALA A 708 40.97 20.42 -31.27
CA ALA A 708 41.85 21.59 -31.31
C ALA A 708 42.30 21.98 -32.75
N ASP A 709 42.06 21.11 -33.72
CA ASP A 709 42.74 21.13 -35.01
C ASP A 709 41.93 21.81 -36.13
N PHE A 710 40.63 22.07 -35.91
CA PHE A 710 39.75 22.80 -36.83
C PHE A 710 39.88 24.32 -36.71
N ILE A 711 40.07 24.84 -35.50
CA ILE A 711 40.17 26.28 -35.23
C ILE A 711 41.55 26.84 -35.62
N LEU A 712 42.59 26.00 -35.56
CA LEU A 712 43.98 26.43 -35.74
C LEU A 712 44.51 26.33 -37.19
N GLU A 713 43.68 25.94 -38.17
CA GLU A 713 44.09 25.66 -39.56
C GLU A 713 45.41 24.86 -39.65
N LYS A 714 45.64 23.91 -38.73
CA LYS A 714 46.85 23.07 -38.76
C LYS A 714 46.62 21.86 -39.65
N GLY A 715 47.68 21.45 -40.36
CA GLY A 715 47.66 20.28 -41.23
C GLY A 715 48.20 20.58 -42.63
N THR A 716 48.18 19.56 -43.47
CA THR A 716 48.54 19.69 -44.88
C THR A 716 47.50 20.56 -45.62
N PRO A 717 47.85 21.17 -46.78
CA PRO A 717 46.90 21.97 -47.57
C PRO A 717 45.63 21.20 -47.98
N GLU A 718 45.71 19.87 -48.04
CA GLU A 718 44.58 19.00 -48.35
C GLU A 718 43.69 18.77 -47.13
N GLU A 719 44.27 18.55 -45.95
CA GLU A 719 43.53 18.51 -44.68
C GLU A 719 42.80 19.83 -44.42
N GLN A 720 43.43 20.98 -44.68
CA GLN A 720 42.79 22.29 -44.54
C GLN A 720 41.57 22.45 -45.47
N ARG A 721 41.61 21.89 -46.69
CA ARG A 721 40.47 21.92 -47.62
C ARG A 721 39.32 21.05 -47.12
N ILE A 722 39.62 19.86 -46.62
CA ILE A 722 38.62 18.95 -46.05
C ILE A 722 37.97 19.59 -44.83
N LYS A 723 38.77 20.14 -43.91
CA LYS A 723 38.29 20.85 -42.71
C LYS A 723 37.39 22.05 -43.08
N ARG A 724 37.78 22.87 -44.06
CA ARG A 724 36.93 24.00 -44.53
C ARG A 724 35.62 23.53 -45.16
N THR A 725 35.63 22.41 -45.89
CA THR A 725 34.42 21.86 -46.53
C THR A 725 33.44 21.37 -45.47
N ARG A 726 33.92 20.60 -44.49
CA ARG A 726 33.09 20.12 -43.36
C ARG A 726 32.53 21.25 -42.51
N PHE A 727 33.30 22.31 -42.26
CA PHE A 727 32.80 23.48 -41.54
C PHE A 727 31.66 24.19 -42.28
N LEU A 728 31.70 24.23 -43.62
CA LEU A 728 30.62 24.79 -44.43
C LEU A 728 29.37 23.91 -44.42
N GLU A 729 29.53 22.59 -44.49
CA GLU A 729 28.43 21.62 -44.34
C GLU A 729 27.76 21.76 -42.97
N LEU A 730 28.56 21.78 -41.89
CA LEU A 730 28.05 21.99 -40.53
C LEU A 730 27.29 23.33 -40.41
N LYS A 731 27.82 24.40 -40.99
CA LYS A 731 27.18 25.71 -40.98
C LYS A 731 25.82 25.67 -41.70
N GLU A 732 25.72 24.94 -42.80
CA GLU A 732 24.47 24.75 -43.53
C GLU A 732 23.46 23.91 -42.72
N ASP A 733 23.90 22.80 -42.13
CA ASP A 733 23.07 21.94 -41.29
C ASP A 733 22.54 22.68 -40.05
N VAL A 734 23.39 23.45 -39.38
CA VAL A 734 22.99 24.29 -38.24
C VAL A 734 22.04 25.40 -38.68
N GLN A 735 22.25 26.01 -39.85
CA GLN A 735 21.33 27.04 -40.36
C GLN A 735 19.94 26.44 -40.69
N GLN A 736 19.89 25.22 -41.24
CA GLN A 736 18.64 24.49 -41.44
C GLN A 736 17.97 24.13 -40.11
N ALA A 737 18.75 23.67 -39.13
CA ALA A 737 18.26 23.38 -37.78
C ALA A 737 17.71 24.63 -37.08
N PHE A 738 18.35 25.78 -37.27
CA PHE A 738 17.90 27.06 -36.73
C PHE A 738 16.55 27.48 -37.31
N TYR A 739 16.34 27.34 -38.61
CA TYR A 739 15.03 27.63 -39.21
C TYR A 739 13.95 26.68 -38.70
N LYS A 740 14.28 25.43 -38.36
CA LYS A 740 13.35 24.50 -37.68
C LYS A 740 13.05 24.97 -36.26
N ASP A 741 14.06 25.32 -35.47
CA ASP A 741 13.88 25.84 -34.11
C ASP A 741 13.01 27.11 -34.10
N VAL A 742 13.28 28.06 -35.00
CA VAL A 742 12.49 29.28 -35.16
C VAL A 742 11.08 29.00 -35.67
N ALA A 743 10.90 28.06 -36.60
CA ALA A 743 9.57 27.68 -37.07
C ALA A 743 8.75 26.99 -35.99
N GLU A 744 9.36 26.18 -35.13
CA GLU A 744 8.70 25.50 -34.01
C GLU A 744 8.33 26.49 -32.90
N GLN A 745 9.23 27.42 -32.55
CA GLN A 745 8.93 28.53 -31.63
C GLN A 745 7.86 29.49 -32.16
N ASN A 746 7.82 29.73 -33.47
CA ASN A 746 6.77 30.54 -34.07
C ASN A 746 5.45 29.78 -34.21
N ARG A 747 5.47 28.46 -34.44
CA ARG A 747 4.25 27.62 -34.47
C ARG A 747 3.57 27.60 -33.10
N SER A 748 4.34 27.49 -32.02
CA SER A 748 3.83 27.62 -30.66
C SER A 748 3.31 29.02 -30.36
N ALA A 749 3.82 30.07 -31.02
CA ALA A 749 3.28 31.42 -30.93
C ALA A 749 2.05 31.69 -31.84
N SER A 750 1.91 30.98 -32.97
CA SER A 750 0.90 31.28 -34.02
C SER A 750 -0.28 30.31 -34.07
N SER A 751 -0.23 29.16 -33.38
CA SER A 751 -1.42 28.36 -33.07
C SER A 751 -2.45 29.11 -32.21
N PHE A 752 -2.09 30.25 -31.61
CA PHE A 752 -2.98 31.14 -30.85
C PHE A 752 -3.74 32.17 -31.71
N SER A 753 -3.52 32.22 -33.03
CA SER A 753 -4.06 33.30 -33.88
C SER A 753 -5.03 32.85 -34.97
N SER A 754 -5.50 31.59 -34.98
CA SER A 754 -6.40 31.10 -36.04
C SER A 754 -7.60 30.29 -35.54
N SER A 755 -8.43 30.92 -34.71
CA SER A 755 -9.85 30.57 -34.57
C SER A 755 -10.72 31.79 -34.84
N SER A 756 -10.72 32.25 -36.09
CA SER A 756 -11.69 33.23 -36.58
C SER A 756 -11.94 32.96 -38.07
N SER A 757 -12.65 31.87 -38.37
CA SER A 757 -13.31 31.72 -39.67
C SER A 757 -14.78 32.08 -39.51
N SER A 758 -15.15 33.22 -40.09
CA SER A 758 -16.52 33.70 -40.18
C SER A 758 -17.18 33.11 -41.42
N SER A 759 -18.25 32.34 -41.22
CA SER A 759 -19.15 31.90 -42.30
C SER A 759 -20.23 32.99 -42.54
N PRO A 760 -20.62 33.30 -43.79
CA PRO A 760 -21.55 34.39 -44.08
C PRO A 760 -23.00 34.01 -43.79
N LYS A 761 -23.77 35.00 -43.30
CA LYS A 761 -25.19 34.93 -42.97
C LYS A 761 -26.08 34.76 -44.22
N GLU A 762 -26.89 33.71 -44.25
CA GLU A 762 -28.13 33.67 -45.03
C GLU A 762 -29.25 34.41 -44.29
N GLY A 763 -29.96 35.29 -45.01
CA GLY A 763 -30.99 36.16 -44.49
C GLY A 763 -32.31 35.45 -44.22
N VAL A 764 -32.90 35.72 -43.06
CA VAL A 764 -34.28 35.35 -42.74
C VAL A 764 -35.20 36.56 -42.90
N ASN A 765 -36.22 36.34 -43.73
CA ASN A 765 -37.34 37.23 -44.04
C ASN A 765 -38.02 37.82 -42.79
N ARG A 766 -38.30 39.14 -42.85
CA ARG A 766 -39.38 39.78 -42.08
C ARG A 766 -40.69 39.64 -42.84
N LYS A 767 -41.71 39.09 -42.18
CA LYS A 767 -43.13 39.34 -42.50
C LYS A 767 -43.72 40.18 -41.38
N ASN A 768 -44.42 41.22 -41.82
CA ASN A 768 -45.28 42.19 -41.14
C ASN A 768 -44.60 43.28 -40.31
#